data_AF-A0A4R4LEE7-F1
#
_entry.id   AF-A0A4R4LEE7-F1
#
_cell.length_a   1.000
_cell.length_b   1.000
_cell.length_c   1.000
_cell.angle_alpha   90.00
_cell.angle_beta   90.00
_cell.angle_gamma   90.00
#
_symmetry.space_group_name_H-M   'P 1'
#
loop_
_entity.id
_entity.type
_entity.pdbx_description
1 polymer ?
#
loop_
_entity_poly.entity_id
_entity_poly.type
_entity_poly.pdbx_seq_one_letter_code
_entity_poly.pdbx_strand_id
1 'polypeptide(L)'
;GRAGRSGQPALVVTYCSTGSAHDQYYFKRPTLMVGGSVQPPRLDLANEDLVRSHLQAIWLAETGEELPSSLAAVMETGGERPSLEMLPKLKRSIDDPEARHRALVRAESTLAGDVAGELRDAPWWRDRWVNEVIERAPRSFEDALERWRKLYRAALNEYEVQGRRAVDTNVSHKAREEARRRADDARVQLNLLRNEDSDEPQTDFYTYRYLASEGFLPGYSFPRLPLAAYIPGLNGQRQGDYIHRPRFIGISEFGPGALIYHEGARYMVRSVQLQQAATPGQEGVLTTSARRCRACGHLHDDTVGVDLCESCGQELGTADNNLLRLYTVRTQRRERISSDEEERRRSGFQIETSYRFHHHGGRPGKLTATVAPADAPAVATLVYGDAATVRRANLGLSRRKDESIRGFWLDTTSGEWLSESKAAEKTSDEEDLGSAEETKRKQRVIPYVEDRRNILVLRLTRKTRREEAMSLLYALERGIEATFQLEDSELTGELLPDADEQGRMLFIESAEGGAGVLRRLIEEPDALSRVAAKALDIAHFDPETGEEADQPVAEDEDRCVQGCYDCLLSYSNQPYHKLIDRHLIVDLLLDLGQAATTKTGGAGPATTTLAATGPAAEFVAWLERAGYRTPDATGQRVAGAVADLVYEEARVAVFVDTPGEPYGEGRDADAEESLLDAGWSPVRVTAGDWMTLVARYPSVFGQHTTGSD
;
A
#
# COMPACT_ATOMS: atom_id res chain seq x y z
N GLY A 1 2.17 5.61 30.06
CA GLY A 1 2.96 4.42 29.67
C GLY A 1 3.66 3.80 30.88
N ARG A 2 4.07 2.52 30.77
CA ARG A 2 4.85 1.75 31.78
C ARG A 2 6.32 2.20 31.86
N ALA A 3 6.57 3.51 31.88
CA ALA A 3 7.91 4.05 31.95
C ALA A 3 8.45 3.91 33.39
N GLY A 4 9.71 3.49 33.56
CA GLY A 4 10.36 3.31 34.87
C GLY A 4 10.36 1.89 35.44
N ARG A 5 9.96 0.87 34.66
CA ARG A 5 10.03 -0.56 35.06
C ARG A 5 11.46 -1.13 35.01
N SER A 6 12.37 -0.53 35.75
CA SER A 6 13.74 -1.03 35.98
C SER A 6 14.54 -0.17 36.97
N GLY A 7 13.87 0.72 37.73
CA GLY A 7 14.54 1.62 38.67
C GLY A 7 15.24 2.82 38.01
N GLN A 8 15.16 2.95 36.69
CA GLN A 8 15.65 4.12 35.96
C GLN A 8 14.57 5.21 35.88
N PRO A 9 14.90 6.49 36.11
CA PRO A 9 13.97 7.59 35.92
C PRO A 9 13.58 7.67 34.44
N ALA A 10 12.27 7.64 34.17
CA ALA A 10 11.76 7.89 32.84
C ALA A 10 11.42 9.37 32.69
N LEU A 11 11.99 10.00 31.67
CA LEU A 11 11.58 11.32 31.22
C LEU A 11 10.65 11.14 30.01
N VAL A 12 9.40 11.57 30.14
CA VAL A 12 8.46 11.66 29.01
C VAL A 12 8.38 13.12 28.62
N VAL A 13 8.88 13.45 27.43
CA VAL A 13 8.74 14.78 26.84
C VAL A 13 7.63 14.69 25.80
N THR A 14 6.54 15.39 26.05
CA THR A 14 5.46 15.58 25.07
C THR A 14 5.61 16.96 24.46
N TYR A 15 5.59 17.05 23.14
CA TYR A 15 5.61 18.30 22.41
C TYR A 15 4.25 18.49 21.75
N CYS A 16 3.56 19.57 22.07
CA CYS A 16 2.34 19.96 21.39
C CYS A 16 2.69 21.04 20.36
N SER A 17 2.18 20.89 19.14
CA SER A 17 2.49 21.78 18.03
C SER A 17 1.37 22.78 17.81
N THR A 18 1.69 24.07 17.79
CA THR A 18 0.75 25.10 17.31
C THR A 18 0.41 24.94 15.82
N GLY A 19 1.02 24.01 15.09
CA GLY A 19 0.69 23.72 13.69
C GLY A 19 -0.16 22.47 13.48
N SER A 20 -0.48 21.68 14.51
CA SER A 20 -1.37 20.52 14.38
C SER A 20 -2.82 20.95 14.55
N ALA A 21 -3.68 20.53 13.62
CA ALA A 21 -5.10 20.82 13.67
C ALA A 21 -5.76 20.06 14.85
N HIS A 22 -5.30 18.85 15.13
CA HIS A 22 -5.66 18.10 16.33
C HIS A 22 -5.37 18.89 17.62
N ASP A 23 -4.12 19.32 17.85
CA ASP A 23 -3.74 20.02 19.09
C ASP A 23 -4.51 21.33 19.29
N GLN A 24 -4.61 22.15 18.22
CA GLN A 24 -5.38 23.39 18.26
C GLN A 24 -6.85 23.16 18.60
N TYR A 25 -7.46 22.12 18.02
CA TYR A 25 -8.86 21.75 18.26
C TYR A 25 -9.15 21.53 19.75
N TYR A 26 -8.26 20.81 20.44
CA TYR A 26 -8.41 20.48 21.87
C TYR A 26 -7.98 21.63 22.79
N PHE A 27 -6.99 22.44 22.41
CA PHE A 27 -6.62 23.65 23.15
C PHE A 27 -7.73 24.69 23.22
N LYS A 28 -8.50 24.84 22.14
CA LYS A 28 -9.69 25.71 22.13
C LYS A 28 -10.89 25.08 22.84
N ARG A 29 -10.87 23.76 23.09
CA ARG A 29 -11.93 23.00 23.78
C ARG A 29 -11.38 22.26 25.01
N PRO A 30 -10.84 22.98 26.03
CA PRO A 30 -10.13 22.36 27.15
C PRO A 30 -10.99 21.42 28.01
N THR A 31 -12.30 21.60 28.00
CA THR A 31 -13.25 20.69 28.66
C THR A 31 -13.19 19.28 28.08
N LEU A 32 -12.91 19.12 26.78
CA LEU A 32 -12.72 17.82 26.14
C LEU A 32 -11.41 17.15 26.57
N MET A 33 -10.37 17.93 26.90
CA MET A 33 -9.08 17.39 27.38
C MET A 33 -9.14 16.90 28.83
N VAL A 34 -9.83 17.64 29.70
CA VAL A 34 -9.81 17.41 31.16
C VAL A 34 -11.02 16.62 31.65
N GLY A 35 -12.18 16.81 31.02
CA GLY A 35 -13.45 16.17 31.40
C GLY A 35 -14.09 15.31 30.31
N GLY A 36 -13.46 15.21 29.13
CA GLY A 36 -13.95 14.38 28.04
C GLY A 36 -13.85 12.89 28.38
N SER A 37 -14.86 12.11 27.99
CA SER A 37 -14.73 10.65 28.00
C SER A 37 -13.66 10.26 26.98
N VAL A 38 -12.51 9.76 27.45
CA VAL A 38 -11.51 9.14 26.58
C VAL A 38 -12.18 7.92 25.95
N GLN A 39 -12.45 7.99 24.65
CA GLN A 39 -12.93 6.81 23.94
C GLN A 39 -11.79 5.80 23.91
N PRO A 40 -12.03 4.53 24.25
CA PRO A 40 -10.99 3.53 24.11
C PRO A 40 -10.56 3.48 22.64
N PRO A 41 -9.25 3.51 22.34
CA PRO A 41 -8.77 3.35 20.97
C PRO A 41 -9.29 2.02 20.45
N ARG A 42 -9.97 2.05 19.29
CA ARG A 42 -10.56 0.85 18.70
C ARG A 42 -9.64 0.38 17.58
N LEU A 43 -9.27 -0.89 17.65
CA LEU A 43 -8.48 -1.57 16.62
C LEU A 43 -9.45 -2.34 15.74
N ASP A 44 -9.19 -2.38 14.44
CA ASP A 44 -9.91 -3.29 13.54
C ASP A 44 -9.42 -4.73 13.79
N LEU A 45 -10.16 -5.46 14.62
CA LEU A 45 -9.83 -6.85 14.97
C LEU A 45 -10.05 -7.81 13.80
N ALA A 46 -10.74 -7.35 12.74
CA ALA A 46 -10.96 -8.09 11.53
C ALA A 46 -9.93 -7.78 10.44
N ASN A 47 -8.83 -7.07 10.74
CA ASN A 47 -7.76 -6.90 9.77
C ASN A 47 -7.00 -8.21 9.53
N GLU A 48 -7.01 -8.71 8.28
CA GLU A 48 -6.39 -9.99 7.90
C GLU A 48 -4.89 -10.05 8.25
N ASP A 49 -4.17 -8.99 7.93
CA ASP A 49 -2.72 -8.89 8.08
C ASP A 49 -2.31 -8.90 9.56
N LEU A 50 -3.06 -8.19 10.41
CA LEU A 50 -2.85 -8.19 11.86
C LEU A 50 -3.10 -9.58 12.45
N VAL A 51 -4.22 -10.22 12.12
CA VAL A 51 -4.55 -11.56 12.62
C VAL A 51 -3.51 -12.59 12.15
N ARG A 52 -3.08 -12.51 10.89
CA ARG A 52 -2.06 -13.39 10.31
C ARG A 52 -0.74 -13.32 11.07
N SER A 53 -0.24 -12.11 11.37
CA SER A 53 1.02 -11.94 12.12
C SER A 53 0.94 -12.50 13.55
N HIS A 54 -0.24 -12.44 14.19
CA HIS A 54 -0.46 -13.06 15.49
C HIS A 54 -0.48 -14.58 15.42
N LEU A 55 -1.10 -15.16 14.40
CA LEU A 55 -1.07 -16.60 14.16
C LEU A 55 0.36 -17.09 13.90
N GLN A 56 1.14 -16.34 13.13
CA GLN A 56 2.56 -16.61 12.89
C GLN A 56 3.38 -16.52 14.18
N ALA A 57 3.08 -15.57 15.07
CA ALA A 57 3.71 -15.47 16.39
C ALA A 57 3.36 -16.65 17.30
N ILE A 58 2.10 -17.12 17.30
CA ILE A 58 1.68 -18.34 18.01
C ILE A 58 2.45 -19.53 17.48
N TRP A 59 2.52 -19.69 16.14
CA TRP A 59 3.29 -20.76 15.52
C TRP A 59 4.76 -20.74 15.94
N LEU A 60 5.41 -19.57 15.88
CA LEU A 60 6.82 -19.44 16.26
C LEU A 60 7.04 -19.82 17.73
N ALA A 61 6.14 -19.40 18.63
CA ALA A 61 6.23 -19.77 20.04
C ALA A 61 6.11 -21.29 20.27
N GLU A 62 5.25 -21.98 19.51
CA GLU A 62 5.04 -23.43 19.61
C GLU A 62 6.20 -24.26 19.04
N THR A 63 7.10 -23.66 18.24
CA THR A 63 8.37 -24.30 17.83
C THR A 63 9.32 -24.47 19.01
N GLY A 64 9.17 -23.66 20.08
CA GLY A 64 10.06 -23.67 21.24
C GLY A 64 11.46 -23.11 21.00
N GLU A 65 11.71 -22.53 19.82
CA GLU A 65 13.01 -21.94 19.49
C GLU A 65 13.12 -20.49 19.97
N GLU A 66 14.20 -20.21 20.69
CA GLU A 66 14.60 -18.85 21.03
C GLU A 66 15.48 -18.30 19.91
N LEU A 67 14.97 -17.34 19.15
CA LEU A 67 15.76 -16.71 18.09
C LEU A 67 16.84 -15.81 18.70
N PRO A 68 18.09 -15.88 18.22
CA PRO A 68 19.19 -15.02 18.68
C PRO A 68 18.93 -13.56 18.30
N SER A 69 19.65 -12.63 18.93
CA SER A 69 19.54 -11.19 18.68
C SER A 69 20.02 -10.75 17.28
N SER A 70 20.76 -11.61 16.59
CA SER A 70 21.32 -11.35 15.26
C SER A 70 20.83 -12.38 14.25
N LEU A 71 20.38 -11.88 13.09
CA LEU A 71 20.05 -12.70 11.93
C LEU A 71 21.27 -13.44 11.35
N ALA A 72 22.48 -12.90 11.52
CA ALA A 72 23.70 -13.60 11.11
C ALA A 72 23.95 -14.87 11.93
N ALA A 73 23.42 -14.94 13.16
CA ALA A 73 23.44 -16.14 14.00
C ALA A 73 22.29 -17.12 13.69
N VAL A 74 21.36 -16.74 12.80
CA VAL A 74 20.26 -17.59 12.32
C VAL A 74 20.61 -18.29 11.00
N MET A 75 21.56 -17.76 10.24
CA MET A 75 21.90 -18.16 8.88
C MET A 75 23.35 -18.56 8.73
N GLU A 76 23.65 -19.38 7.71
CA GLU A 76 25.03 -19.70 7.36
C GLU A 76 25.72 -18.56 6.61
N THR A 77 26.41 -17.75 7.40
CA THR A 77 27.18 -16.57 6.98
C THR A 77 28.69 -16.85 6.81
N GLY A 78 29.13 -18.08 7.07
CA GLY A 78 30.53 -18.49 6.96
C GLY A 78 31.01 -18.74 5.52
N GLY A 79 32.31 -18.50 5.29
CA GLY A 79 33.00 -18.78 4.03
C GLY A 79 33.05 -17.59 3.05
N GLU A 80 33.79 -17.75 1.95
CA GLU A 80 33.91 -16.72 0.88
C GLU A 80 32.60 -16.54 0.11
N ARG A 81 31.76 -17.58 0.03
CA ARG A 81 30.44 -17.53 -0.59
C ARG A 81 29.41 -18.13 0.35
N PRO A 82 28.89 -17.36 1.30
CA PRO A 82 27.92 -17.87 2.27
C PRO A 82 26.62 -18.27 1.57
N SER A 83 26.06 -19.43 1.94
CA SER A 83 24.78 -19.89 1.37
C SER A 83 23.62 -19.00 1.83
N LEU A 84 23.71 -18.46 3.04
CA LEU A 84 22.64 -17.73 3.74
C LEU A 84 21.37 -18.57 3.93
N GLU A 85 21.51 -19.89 3.90
CA GLU A 85 20.47 -20.82 4.30
C GLU A 85 20.32 -20.78 5.83
N MET A 86 19.10 -21.03 6.32
CA MET A 86 18.89 -21.16 7.76
C MET A 86 19.71 -22.31 8.33
N LEU A 87 20.20 -22.14 9.55
CA LEU A 87 20.96 -23.18 10.23
C LEU A 87 20.15 -24.49 10.34
N PRO A 88 20.76 -25.68 10.10
CA PRO A 88 20.04 -26.95 10.13
C PRO A 88 19.35 -27.29 11.45
N LYS A 89 19.82 -26.74 12.57
CA LYS A 89 19.15 -26.86 13.86
C LYS A 89 17.81 -26.14 13.84
N LEU A 90 17.81 -24.84 13.53
CA LEU A 90 16.61 -24.03 13.50
C LEU A 90 15.62 -24.52 12.42
N LYS A 91 16.12 -24.88 11.24
CA LYS A 91 15.28 -25.40 10.15
C LYS A 91 14.47 -26.62 10.57
N ARG A 92 15.08 -27.56 11.31
CA ARG A 92 14.38 -28.74 11.82
C ARG A 92 13.25 -28.40 12.79
N SER A 93 13.46 -27.43 13.67
CA SER A 93 12.46 -27.02 14.66
C SER A 93 11.31 -26.22 14.03
N ILE A 94 11.62 -25.39 13.04
CA ILE A 94 10.63 -24.64 12.24
C ILE A 94 9.78 -25.60 11.38
N ASP A 95 10.39 -26.64 10.83
CA ASP A 95 9.68 -27.61 9.98
C ASP A 95 8.91 -28.69 10.79
N ASP A 96 8.98 -28.66 12.12
CA ASP A 96 8.34 -29.64 13.02
C ASP A 96 6.80 -29.71 12.82
N PRO A 97 6.25 -30.84 12.35
CA PRO A 97 4.81 -31.03 12.22
C PRO A 97 4.06 -30.94 13.55
N GLU A 98 4.67 -31.37 14.66
CA GLU A 98 4.02 -31.35 15.97
C GLU A 98 3.87 -29.93 16.50
N ALA A 99 4.86 -29.07 16.27
CA ALA A 99 4.75 -27.63 16.53
C ALA A 99 3.60 -27.00 15.75
N ARG A 100 3.43 -27.34 14.46
CA ARG A 100 2.28 -26.86 13.67
C ARG A 100 0.94 -27.34 14.24
N HIS A 101 0.85 -28.60 14.65
CA HIS A 101 -0.38 -29.13 15.25
C HIS A 101 -0.75 -28.40 16.55
N ARG A 102 0.22 -28.21 17.47
CA ARG A 102 0.00 -27.43 18.70
C ARG A 102 -0.39 -25.99 18.42
N ALA A 103 0.27 -25.36 17.44
CA ALA A 103 -0.03 -24.00 17.01
C ALA A 103 -1.45 -23.84 16.48
N LEU A 104 -1.94 -24.80 15.68
CA LEU A 104 -3.31 -24.79 15.18
C LEU A 104 -4.33 -24.85 16.31
N VAL A 105 -4.17 -25.80 17.24
CA VAL A 105 -5.06 -25.93 18.41
C VAL A 105 -5.06 -24.66 19.26
N ARG A 106 -3.87 -24.07 19.48
CA ARG A 106 -3.73 -22.83 20.24
C ARG A 106 -4.36 -21.63 19.53
N ALA A 107 -4.17 -21.53 18.21
CA ALA A 107 -4.74 -20.49 17.36
C ALA A 107 -6.27 -20.52 17.38
N GLU A 108 -6.87 -21.69 17.11
CA GLU A 108 -8.32 -21.86 17.12
C GLU A 108 -8.91 -21.53 18.50
N SER A 109 -8.28 -22.00 19.59
CA SER A 109 -8.71 -21.68 20.95
C SER A 109 -8.62 -20.18 21.26
N THR A 110 -7.66 -19.45 20.68
CA THR A 110 -7.48 -18.01 20.91
C THR A 110 -8.54 -17.21 20.14
N LEU A 111 -8.85 -17.63 18.91
CA LEU A 111 -9.83 -16.95 18.06
C LEU A 111 -11.28 -17.29 18.39
N ALA A 112 -11.54 -18.39 19.11
CA ALA A 112 -12.89 -18.82 19.50
C ALA A 112 -13.60 -17.91 20.53
N GLY A 113 -12.92 -16.91 21.08
CA GLY A 113 -13.47 -15.94 22.03
C GLY A 113 -14.26 -14.81 21.38
N ASP A 114 -14.20 -13.62 21.98
CA ASP A 114 -15.01 -12.45 21.62
C ASP A 114 -14.80 -11.95 20.17
N VAL A 115 -13.67 -12.30 19.55
CA VAL A 115 -13.28 -11.85 18.21
C VAL A 115 -13.91 -12.72 17.10
N ALA A 116 -14.44 -13.91 17.43
CA ALA A 116 -14.94 -14.87 16.45
C ALA A 116 -16.08 -14.32 15.59
N GLY A 117 -16.95 -13.48 16.16
CA GLY A 117 -18.07 -12.87 15.44
C GLY A 117 -17.58 -11.90 14.37
N GLU A 118 -16.77 -10.93 14.77
CA GLU A 118 -16.21 -9.90 13.88
C GLU A 118 -15.38 -10.50 12.73
N LEU A 119 -14.64 -11.58 13.02
CA LEU A 119 -13.87 -12.28 12.01
C LEU A 119 -14.76 -13.00 10.99
N ARG A 120 -15.81 -13.71 11.43
CA ARG A 120 -16.71 -14.42 10.51
C ARG A 120 -17.44 -13.48 9.53
N ASP A 121 -17.72 -12.27 9.98
CA ASP A 121 -18.34 -11.23 9.16
C ASP A 121 -17.35 -10.52 8.23
N ALA A 122 -16.04 -10.74 8.42
CA ALA A 122 -15.01 -10.15 7.57
C ALA A 122 -15.07 -10.73 6.14
N PRO A 123 -14.90 -9.91 5.08
CA PRO A 123 -14.97 -10.37 3.70
C PRO A 123 -13.98 -11.48 3.35
N TRP A 124 -12.80 -11.49 3.99
CA TRP A 124 -11.71 -12.43 3.72
C TRP A 124 -11.79 -13.74 4.50
N TRP A 125 -12.64 -13.83 5.53
CA TRP A 125 -12.68 -14.98 6.44
C TRP A 125 -13.20 -16.24 5.76
N ARG A 126 -12.50 -17.35 6.01
CA ARG A 126 -12.86 -18.70 5.56
C ARG A 126 -12.53 -19.70 6.68
N ASP A 127 -13.32 -20.75 6.81
CA ASP A 127 -13.16 -21.73 7.90
C ASP A 127 -11.78 -22.41 7.90
N ARG A 128 -11.16 -22.58 6.73
CA ARG A 128 -9.81 -23.16 6.59
C ARG A 128 -8.67 -22.14 6.72
N TRP A 129 -8.96 -20.84 6.83
CA TRP A 129 -7.94 -19.80 6.75
C TRP A 129 -6.89 -19.92 7.86
N VAL A 130 -7.30 -20.21 9.10
CA VAL A 130 -6.37 -20.41 10.22
C VAL A 130 -5.39 -21.55 9.93
N ASN A 131 -5.92 -22.69 9.45
CA ASN A 131 -5.09 -23.83 9.07
C ASN A 131 -4.12 -23.48 7.94
N GLU A 132 -4.59 -22.80 6.88
CA GLU A 132 -3.75 -22.37 5.76
C GLU A 132 -2.60 -21.44 6.20
N VAL A 133 -2.86 -20.53 7.15
CA VAL A 133 -1.83 -19.63 7.69
C VAL A 133 -0.76 -20.42 8.48
N ILE A 134 -1.18 -21.33 9.36
CA ILE A 134 -0.26 -22.14 10.17
C ILE A 134 0.54 -23.13 9.31
N GLU A 135 -0.09 -23.75 8.31
CA GLU A 135 0.58 -24.64 7.36
C GLU A 135 1.64 -23.90 6.53
N ARG A 136 1.35 -22.65 6.12
CA ARG A 136 2.28 -21.81 5.34
C ARG A 136 3.36 -21.13 6.21
N ALA A 137 3.20 -21.09 7.53
CA ALA A 137 4.07 -20.33 8.43
C ALA A 137 5.59 -20.60 8.25
N PRO A 138 6.08 -21.84 8.08
CA PRO A 138 7.51 -22.09 7.83
C PRO A 138 8.04 -21.41 6.55
N ARG A 139 7.25 -21.44 5.47
CA ARG A 139 7.61 -20.77 4.21
C ARG A 139 7.56 -19.26 4.36
N SER A 140 6.50 -18.74 5.01
CA SER A 140 6.40 -17.29 5.28
C SER A 140 7.53 -16.77 6.16
N PHE A 141 8.07 -17.58 7.07
CA PHE A 141 9.25 -17.23 7.84
C PHE A 141 10.50 -17.11 6.95
N GLU A 142 10.73 -18.09 6.07
CA GLU A 142 11.83 -18.05 5.08
C GLU A 142 11.72 -16.84 4.14
N ASP A 143 10.50 -16.52 3.69
CA ASP A 143 10.20 -15.37 2.82
C ASP A 143 10.56 -14.04 3.51
N ALA A 144 10.25 -13.92 4.81
CA ALA A 144 10.57 -12.72 5.60
C ALA A 144 12.09 -12.50 5.73
N LEU A 145 12.90 -13.55 5.65
CA LEU A 145 14.37 -13.44 5.70
C LEU A 145 14.99 -13.01 4.35
N GLU A 146 14.24 -13.06 3.25
CA GLU A 146 14.80 -12.86 1.91
C GLU A 146 15.31 -11.43 1.68
N ARG A 147 14.66 -10.42 2.28
CA ARG A 147 15.16 -9.03 2.19
C ARG A 147 16.54 -8.90 2.83
N TRP A 148 16.73 -9.43 4.03
CA TRP A 148 18.03 -9.44 4.69
C TRP A 148 19.08 -10.17 3.85
N ARG A 149 18.74 -11.33 3.27
CA ARG A 149 19.66 -12.08 2.37
C ARG A 149 20.10 -11.22 1.18
N LYS A 150 19.16 -10.52 0.55
CA LYS A 150 19.44 -9.62 -0.58
C LYS A 150 20.35 -8.45 -0.15
N LEU A 151 20.09 -7.84 1.00
CA LEU A 151 20.93 -6.77 1.55
C LEU A 151 22.35 -7.27 1.85
N TYR A 152 22.47 -8.43 2.50
CA TYR A 152 23.75 -9.04 2.85
C TYR A 152 24.57 -9.42 1.61
N ARG A 153 23.96 -10.12 0.63
CA ARG A 153 24.63 -10.48 -0.64
C ARG A 153 25.10 -9.24 -1.39
N ALA A 154 24.27 -8.21 -1.46
CA ALA A 154 24.62 -6.98 -2.16
C ALA A 154 25.74 -6.20 -1.45
N ALA A 155 25.72 -6.12 -0.12
CA ALA A 155 26.79 -5.49 0.65
C ALA A 155 28.12 -6.27 0.53
N LEU A 156 28.07 -7.61 0.62
CA LEU A 156 29.24 -8.46 0.46
C LEU A 156 29.86 -8.34 -0.95
N ASN A 157 29.02 -8.41 -1.99
CA ASN A 157 29.50 -8.25 -3.36
C ASN A 157 30.10 -6.86 -3.61
N GLU A 158 29.47 -5.78 -3.09
CA GLU A 158 30.03 -4.43 -3.19
C GLU A 158 31.38 -4.34 -2.48
N TYR A 159 31.49 -4.91 -1.27
CA TYR A 159 32.75 -4.95 -0.52
C TYR A 159 33.86 -5.66 -1.31
N GLU A 160 33.58 -6.83 -1.90
CA GLU A 160 34.56 -7.60 -2.66
C GLU A 160 34.97 -6.94 -3.98
N VAL A 161 34.01 -6.40 -4.74
CA VAL A 161 34.26 -5.76 -6.03
C VAL A 161 35.01 -4.45 -5.82
N GLN A 162 34.52 -3.57 -4.94
CA GLN A 162 35.14 -2.28 -4.71
C GLN A 162 36.44 -2.42 -3.91
N GLY A 163 36.54 -3.40 -3.01
CA GLY A 163 37.78 -3.70 -2.29
C GLY A 163 38.91 -4.09 -3.26
N ARG A 164 38.64 -4.95 -4.24
CA ARG A 164 39.59 -5.27 -5.32
C ARG A 164 39.96 -4.04 -6.15
N ARG A 165 38.97 -3.23 -6.53
CA ARG A 165 39.18 -2.01 -7.32
C ARG A 165 39.95 -0.93 -6.56
N ALA A 166 39.82 -0.87 -5.23
CA ALA A 166 40.51 0.11 -4.39
C ALA A 166 42.03 -0.11 -4.34
N VAL A 167 42.49 -1.35 -4.49
CA VAL A 167 43.91 -1.71 -4.50
C VAL A 167 44.49 -1.86 -5.90
N ASP A 168 43.65 -1.88 -6.95
CA ASP A 168 44.09 -2.05 -8.34
C ASP A 168 44.87 -0.83 -8.85
N THR A 169 46.17 -1.01 -9.07
CA THR A 169 47.07 0.04 -9.55
C THR A 169 46.78 0.50 -10.98
N ASN A 170 46.04 -0.29 -11.77
CA ASN A 170 45.65 0.07 -13.13
C ASN A 170 44.51 1.10 -13.16
N VAL A 171 43.83 1.31 -12.02
CA VAL A 171 42.74 2.26 -11.89
C VAL A 171 43.28 3.62 -11.43
N SER A 172 42.69 4.70 -11.96
CA SER A 172 43.09 6.07 -11.58
C SER A 172 43.04 6.28 -10.06
N HIS A 173 43.89 7.15 -9.53
CA HIS A 173 43.93 7.44 -8.08
C HIS A 173 42.55 7.86 -7.55
N LYS A 174 41.82 8.67 -8.32
CA LYS A 174 40.46 9.13 -7.95
C LYS A 174 39.48 7.96 -7.85
N ALA A 175 39.49 7.06 -8.84
CA ALA A 175 38.60 5.90 -8.84
C ALA A 175 38.97 4.87 -7.76
N ARG A 176 40.25 4.74 -7.42
CA ARG A 176 40.70 3.95 -6.26
C ARG A 176 40.17 4.51 -4.93
N GLU A 177 40.26 5.82 -4.74
CA GLU A 177 39.75 6.47 -3.51
C GLU A 177 38.21 6.41 -3.42
N GLU A 178 37.50 6.47 -4.54
CA GLU A 178 36.05 6.23 -4.59
C GLU A 178 35.70 4.78 -4.28
N ALA A 179 36.41 3.81 -4.86
CA ALA A 179 36.23 2.40 -4.57
C ALA A 179 36.54 2.07 -3.10
N ARG A 180 37.59 2.66 -2.53
CA ARG A 180 37.94 2.52 -1.11
C ARG A 180 36.79 2.96 -0.20
N ARG A 181 36.22 4.15 -0.46
CA ARG A 181 35.07 4.66 0.30
C ARG A 181 33.85 3.76 0.19
N ARG A 182 33.53 3.27 -1.02
CA ARG A 182 32.42 2.33 -1.22
C ARG A 182 32.64 0.99 -0.53
N ALA A 183 33.87 0.49 -0.51
CA ALA A 183 34.21 -0.72 0.23
C ALA A 183 34.07 -0.50 1.75
N ASP A 184 34.52 0.65 2.28
CA ASP A 184 34.33 1.01 3.69
C ASP A 184 32.84 1.14 4.05
N ASP A 185 32.03 1.77 3.20
CA ASP A 185 30.57 1.86 3.38
C ASP A 185 29.92 0.47 3.38
N ALA A 186 30.29 -0.41 2.45
CA ALA A 186 29.78 -1.78 2.38
C ALA A 186 30.18 -2.60 3.62
N ARG A 187 31.38 -2.41 4.14
CA ARG A 187 31.85 -3.03 5.39
C ARG A 187 31.01 -2.57 6.58
N VAL A 188 30.71 -1.27 6.68
CA VAL A 188 29.83 -0.73 7.72
C VAL A 188 28.41 -1.33 7.61
N GLN A 189 27.87 -1.45 6.39
CA GLN A 189 26.57 -2.11 6.17
C GLN A 189 26.56 -3.57 6.64
N LEU A 190 27.62 -4.33 6.34
CA LEU A 190 27.75 -5.72 6.82
C LEU A 190 27.76 -5.79 8.35
N ASN A 191 28.47 -4.89 9.02
CA ASN A 191 28.48 -4.84 10.49
C ASN A 191 27.09 -4.54 11.06
N LEU A 192 26.35 -3.59 10.49
CA LEU A 192 24.98 -3.28 10.90
C LEU A 192 24.04 -4.48 10.69
N LEU A 193 24.13 -5.16 9.55
CA LEU A 193 23.32 -6.33 9.23
C LEU A 193 23.62 -7.53 10.15
N ARG A 194 24.87 -7.66 10.60
CA ARG A 194 25.31 -8.72 11.52
C ARG A 194 24.95 -8.40 12.97
N ASN A 195 24.74 -7.13 13.31
CA ASN A 195 24.34 -6.72 14.65
C ASN A 195 25.25 -7.30 15.77
N GLU A 196 26.56 -7.36 15.50
CA GLU A 196 27.54 -8.03 16.39
C GLU A 196 28.15 -7.10 17.44
N ASP A 197 28.20 -5.79 17.18
CA ASP A 197 28.88 -4.78 18.01
C ASP A 197 27.92 -3.99 18.92
N SER A 198 26.63 -4.32 18.91
CA SER A 198 25.58 -3.57 19.60
C SER A 198 25.19 -4.24 20.91
N ASP A 199 25.74 -3.75 22.02
CA ASP A 199 25.15 -3.94 23.36
C ASP A 199 23.78 -3.22 23.48
N GLU A 200 23.39 -2.46 22.46
CA GLU A 200 22.13 -1.74 22.39
C GLU A 200 21.02 -2.57 21.71
N PRO A 201 19.91 -2.89 22.39
CA PRO A 201 18.75 -3.59 21.82
C PRO A 201 17.93 -2.73 20.82
N GLN A 202 18.51 -1.64 20.31
CA GLN A 202 17.84 -0.57 19.57
C GLN A 202 18.09 -0.62 18.05
N THR A 203 18.92 -1.54 17.54
CA THR A 203 19.16 -1.65 16.10
C THR A 203 17.97 -2.25 15.37
N ASP A 204 17.70 -1.79 14.15
CA ASP A 204 16.61 -2.30 13.31
C ASP A 204 16.80 -3.76 12.86
N PHE A 205 18.04 -4.27 12.95
CA PHE A 205 18.39 -5.64 12.59
C PHE A 205 18.35 -6.64 13.76
N TYR A 206 17.84 -6.22 14.93
CA TYR A 206 17.45 -7.16 15.97
C TYR A 206 16.38 -8.12 15.44
N THR A 207 16.60 -9.43 15.55
CA THR A 207 15.81 -10.46 14.84
C THR A 207 14.30 -10.30 14.95
N TYR A 208 13.75 -10.10 16.15
CA TYR A 208 12.30 -9.94 16.32
C TYR A 208 11.77 -8.61 15.77
N ARG A 209 12.56 -7.53 15.88
CA ARG A 209 12.21 -6.21 15.32
C ARG A 209 12.24 -6.24 13.79
N TYR A 210 13.21 -6.94 13.22
CA TYR A 210 13.29 -7.18 11.78
C TYR A 210 12.07 -7.99 11.30
N LEU A 211 11.74 -9.12 11.95
CA LEU A 211 10.58 -9.93 11.57
C LEU A 211 9.25 -9.17 11.70
N ALA A 212 9.14 -8.29 12.70
CA ALA A 212 7.99 -7.39 12.82
C ALA A 212 7.96 -6.35 11.69
N SER A 213 9.11 -5.78 11.35
CA SER A 213 9.25 -4.84 10.24
C SER A 213 9.02 -5.49 8.88
N GLU A 214 9.25 -6.80 8.72
CA GLU A 214 8.88 -7.53 7.50
C GLU A 214 7.42 -8.01 7.52
N GLY A 215 6.71 -7.83 8.64
CA GLY A 215 5.30 -8.18 8.76
C GLY A 215 5.01 -9.62 9.11
N PHE A 216 6.03 -10.40 9.47
CA PHE A 216 5.88 -11.76 9.95
C PHE A 216 5.43 -11.80 11.42
N LEU A 217 5.89 -10.84 12.23
CA LEU A 217 5.46 -10.66 13.61
C LEU A 217 4.66 -9.35 13.77
N PRO A 218 3.83 -9.23 14.83
CA PRO A 218 3.14 -7.98 15.12
C PRO A 218 4.12 -6.83 15.45
N GLY A 219 4.03 -5.72 14.71
CA GLY A 219 4.84 -4.52 14.88
C GLY A 219 4.09 -3.36 15.53
N TYR A 220 3.84 -3.41 16.84
CA TYR A 220 3.02 -2.40 17.55
C TYR A 220 3.62 -0.99 17.66
N SER A 221 4.87 -0.78 17.25
CA SER A 221 5.57 0.51 17.39
C SER A 221 6.43 0.89 16.18
N PHE A 222 6.45 0.06 15.14
CA PHE A 222 7.32 0.26 13.98
C PHE A 222 6.51 0.07 12.69
N PRO A 223 6.67 0.93 11.68
CA PRO A 223 5.99 0.76 10.41
C PRO A 223 6.42 -0.54 9.75
N ARG A 224 5.46 -1.37 9.32
CA ARG A 224 5.76 -2.54 8.49
C ARG A 224 6.28 -2.13 7.12
N LEU A 225 7.32 -2.84 6.72
CA LEU A 225 8.08 -2.77 5.48
C LEU A 225 8.49 -1.33 5.09
N PRO A 226 9.21 -0.60 5.96
CA PRO A 226 9.49 0.80 5.75
C PRO A 226 10.45 1.04 4.59
N LEU A 227 10.34 2.24 4.01
CA LEU A 227 11.39 2.76 3.14
C LEU A 227 12.57 3.20 4.01
N ALA A 228 13.77 2.73 3.70
CA ALA A 228 14.96 2.99 4.51
C ALA A 228 15.97 3.86 3.77
N ALA A 229 16.62 4.78 4.47
CA ALA A 229 17.74 5.56 3.96
C ALA A 229 19.02 5.22 4.73
N TYR A 230 20.03 4.72 4.02
CA TYR A 230 21.36 4.50 4.59
C TYR A 230 22.12 5.83 4.68
N ILE A 231 22.53 6.17 5.91
CA ILE A 231 23.33 7.34 6.24
C ILE A 231 24.76 6.86 6.55
N PRO A 232 25.76 7.25 5.75
CA PRO A 232 27.14 6.90 6.03
C PRO A 232 27.62 7.60 7.31
N GLY A 233 28.36 6.86 8.13
CA GLY A 233 28.90 7.33 9.41
C GLY A 233 29.92 8.46 9.25
N LEU A 234 30.10 9.25 10.31
CA LEU A 234 31.14 10.29 10.37
C LEU A 234 32.50 9.62 10.65
N ASN A 235 33.48 9.91 9.78
CA ASN A 235 34.84 9.34 9.80
C ASN A 235 35.35 8.97 11.21
N GLY A 236 35.38 7.66 11.49
CA GLY A 236 36.13 7.07 12.59
C GLY A 236 35.47 7.05 13.98
N GLN A 237 34.30 7.65 14.19
CA GLN A 237 33.66 7.67 15.52
C GLN A 237 32.29 7.01 15.62
N ARG A 238 31.55 6.86 14.51
CA ARG A 238 30.23 6.23 14.52
C ARG A 238 30.05 5.30 13.33
N GLN A 239 29.48 4.12 13.60
CA GLN A 239 28.97 3.22 12.55
C GLN A 239 27.81 3.94 11.83
N GLY A 240 27.64 3.72 10.53
CA GLY A 240 26.54 4.32 9.76
C GLY A 240 25.16 3.95 10.31
N ASP A 241 24.10 4.60 9.83
CA ASP A 241 22.75 4.41 10.37
C ASP A 241 21.70 4.19 9.27
N TYR A 242 20.59 3.55 9.62
CA TYR A 242 19.41 3.41 8.76
C TYR A 242 18.24 4.23 9.32
N ILE A 243 17.79 5.22 8.55
CA ILE A 243 16.59 5.98 8.90
C ILE A 243 15.39 5.36 8.20
N HIS A 244 14.40 4.96 8.98
CA HIS A 244 13.15 4.40 8.48
C HIS A 244 12.04 5.46 8.40
N ARG A 245 11.25 5.38 7.33
CA ARG A 245 10.03 6.17 7.14
C ARG A 245 8.89 5.29 6.61
N PRO A 246 7.63 5.56 7.03
CA PRO A 246 6.46 4.96 6.37
C PRO A 246 6.52 5.19 4.87
N ARG A 247 6.20 4.17 4.07
CA ARG A 247 6.40 4.16 2.61
C ARG A 247 5.83 5.40 1.91
N PHE A 248 4.59 5.78 2.24
CA PHE A 248 3.88 6.85 1.55
C PHE A 248 4.43 8.24 1.84
N ILE A 249 5.05 8.46 3.00
CA ILE A 249 5.78 9.69 3.32
C ILE A 249 7.21 9.61 2.76
N GLY A 250 7.83 8.43 2.90
CA GLY A 250 9.18 8.15 2.46
C GLY A 250 9.40 8.38 0.97
N ILE A 251 8.41 8.11 0.11
CA ILE A 251 8.58 8.35 -1.35
C ILE A 251 8.81 9.83 -1.69
N SER A 252 8.25 10.75 -0.91
CA SER A 252 8.50 12.19 -1.03
C SER A 252 9.75 12.66 -0.29
N GLU A 253 10.06 12.11 0.89
CA GLU A 253 11.23 12.52 1.68
C GLU A 253 12.55 11.94 1.14
N PHE A 254 12.51 10.71 0.64
CA PHE A 254 13.66 9.96 0.14
C PHE A 254 13.69 9.89 -1.39
N GLY A 255 12.98 10.80 -2.05
CA GLY A 255 12.96 10.89 -3.51
C GLY A 255 14.33 11.25 -4.11
N PRO A 256 14.50 11.10 -5.43
CA PRO A 256 15.79 11.36 -6.10
C PRO A 256 16.31 12.78 -5.86
N GLY A 257 17.52 12.90 -5.31
CA GLY A 257 18.16 14.19 -5.02
C GLY A 257 17.60 14.93 -3.80
N ALA A 258 16.68 14.34 -3.05
CA ALA A 258 16.15 14.89 -1.81
C ALA A 258 17.24 15.03 -0.73
N LEU A 259 17.04 15.99 0.18
CA LEU A 259 17.96 16.32 1.26
C LEU A 259 17.42 15.79 2.59
N ILE A 260 18.27 15.08 3.32
CA ILE A 260 17.99 14.52 4.64
C ILE A 260 18.91 15.19 5.65
N TYR A 261 18.32 15.72 6.72
CA TYR A 261 19.05 16.32 7.84
C TYR A 261 19.11 15.29 8.97
N HIS A 262 20.32 14.91 9.37
CA HIS A 262 20.54 13.93 10.41
C HIS A 262 21.79 14.29 11.22
N GLU A 263 21.65 14.32 12.55
CA GLU A 263 22.71 14.68 13.51
C GLU A 263 23.49 15.96 13.15
N GLY A 264 22.80 16.99 12.69
CA GLY A 264 23.40 18.28 12.32
C GLY A 264 24.15 18.27 10.97
N ALA A 265 24.24 17.12 10.30
CA ALA A 265 24.77 16.99 8.95
C ALA A 265 23.66 16.89 7.89
N ARG A 266 24.02 17.22 6.65
CA ARG A 266 23.13 17.18 5.48
C ARG A 266 23.58 16.08 4.54
N TYR A 267 22.62 15.25 4.14
CA TYR A 267 22.81 14.11 3.26
C TYR A 267 21.89 14.25 2.06
N MET A 268 22.36 13.85 0.88
CA MET A 268 21.56 13.85 -0.34
C MET A 268 21.32 12.42 -0.81
N VAL A 269 20.07 12.09 -1.15
CA VAL A 269 19.75 10.80 -1.77
C VAL A 269 20.38 10.74 -3.15
N ARG A 270 21.38 9.86 -3.32
CA ARG A 270 22.18 9.76 -4.54
C ARG A 270 21.88 8.50 -5.33
N SER A 271 21.59 7.40 -4.66
CA SER A 271 21.34 6.12 -5.32
C SER A 271 20.29 5.29 -4.61
N VAL A 272 19.85 4.25 -5.29
CA VAL A 272 18.95 3.22 -4.76
C VAL A 272 19.64 1.87 -4.73
N GLN A 273 19.25 1.05 -3.77
CA GLN A 273 19.64 -0.36 -3.75
C GLN A 273 18.87 -1.09 -4.85
N LEU A 274 19.56 -1.48 -5.92
CA LEU A 274 18.95 -2.22 -7.03
C LEU A 274 18.72 -3.68 -6.64
N GLN A 275 17.56 -4.21 -7.03
CA GLN A 275 17.34 -5.65 -7.06
C GLN A 275 17.76 -6.15 -8.45
N GLN A 276 18.83 -6.95 -8.49
CA GLN A 276 19.29 -7.58 -9.73
C GLN A 276 18.26 -8.64 -10.16
N ALA A 277 17.97 -8.72 -11.46
CA ALA A 277 17.13 -9.78 -12.01
C ALA A 277 17.77 -11.15 -11.72
N ALA A 278 16.96 -12.10 -11.24
CA ALA A 278 17.45 -13.43 -10.81
C ALA A 278 17.98 -14.30 -11.96
N THR A 279 17.72 -13.91 -13.22
CA THR A 279 18.05 -14.73 -14.39
C THR A 279 19.44 -14.38 -14.96
N PRO A 280 20.39 -15.35 -14.99
CA PRO A 280 21.68 -15.14 -15.63
C PRO A 280 21.49 -14.80 -17.12
N GLY A 281 21.89 -13.59 -17.53
CA GLY A 281 21.81 -13.11 -18.91
C GLY A 281 20.80 -11.97 -19.16
N GLN A 282 19.93 -11.62 -18.21
CA GLN A 282 19.22 -10.34 -18.21
C GLN A 282 20.00 -9.33 -17.34
N GLU A 283 20.92 -8.60 -17.98
CA GLU A 283 21.53 -7.41 -17.38
C GLU A 283 20.48 -6.28 -17.36
N GLY A 284 19.98 -5.94 -16.18
CA GLY A 284 18.99 -4.88 -16.00
C GLY A 284 18.43 -4.81 -14.57
N VAL A 285 17.76 -3.71 -14.28
CA VAL A 285 17.03 -3.52 -13.02
C VAL A 285 15.67 -4.20 -13.13
N LEU A 286 15.22 -4.86 -12.04
CA LEU A 286 13.86 -5.39 -11.98
C LEU A 286 12.85 -4.24 -12.01
N THR A 287 12.22 -4.03 -13.17
CA THR A 287 11.14 -3.07 -13.36
C THR A 287 9.84 -3.79 -13.70
N THR A 288 8.72 -3.15 -13.35
CA THR A 288 7.37 -3.65 -13.67
C THR A 288 6.66 -2.66 -14.59
N SER A 289 5.55 -3.09 -15.18
CA SER A 289 4.59 -2.22 -15.85
C SER A 289 3.23 -2.29 -15.13
N ALA A 290 2.48 -1.20 -15.17
CA ALA A 290 1.11 -1.15 -14.66
C ALA A 290 0.32 -0.05 -15.35
N ARG A 291 -1.01 -0.18 -15.35
CA ARG A 291 -1.91 0.82 -15.91
C ARG A 291 -2.68 1.49 -14.78
N ARG A 292 -2.80 2.81 -14.83
CA ARG A 292 -3.67 3.59 -13.95
C ARG A 292 -4.81 4.16 -14.77
N CYS A 293 -6.04 3.88 -14.36
CA CYS A 293 -7.21 4.48 -14.99
C CYS A 293 -7.17 6.01 -14.83
N ARG A 294 -7.17 6.74 -15.94
CA ARG A 294 -7.13 8.22 -15.94
C ARG A 294 -8.44 8.85 -15.48
N ALA A 295 -9.52 8.08 -15.41
CA ALA A 295 -10.85 8.57 -15.05
C ALA A 295 -11.25 8.33 -13.60
N CYS A 296 -10.70 7.31 -12.93
CA CYS A 296 -11.05 6.99 -11.55
C CYS A 296 -9.85 6.66 -10.63
N GLY A 297 -8.63 6.55 -11.16
CA GLY A 297 -7.42 6.25 -10.40
C GLY A 297 -7.21 4.79 -10.03
N HIS A 298 -8.06 3.86 -10.49
CA HIS A 298 -7.89 2.43 -10.24
C HIS A 298 -6.61 1.88 -10.89
N LEU A 299 -5.93 0.99 -10.17
CA LEU A 299 -4.68 0.34 -10.56
C LEU A 299 -4.98 -1.01 -11.21
N HIS A 300 -4.42 -1.23 -12.40
CA HIS A 300 -4.42 -2.51 -13.10
C HIS A 300 -3.00 -2.99 -13.33
N ASP A 301 -2.79 -4.30 -13.20
CA ASP A 301 -1.58 -4.93 -13.68
C ASP A 301 -1.60 -4.95 -15.21
N ASP A 302 -0.44 -4.86 -15.85
CA ASP A 302 -0.32 -4.86 -17.31
C ASP A 302 -0.46 -6.29 -17.85
N THR A 303 -1.69 -6.80 -17.79
CA THR A 303 -2.08 -8.14 -18.24
C THR A 303 -2.83 -8.05 -19.57
N VAL A 304 -2.62 -9.06 -20.42
CA VAL A 304 -3.27 -9.11 -21.74
C VAL A 304 -4.77 -9.35 -21.55
N GLY A 305 -5.60 -8.56 -22.24
CA GLY A 305 -7.07 -8.72 -22.26
C GLY A 305 -7.85 -7.79 -21.33
N VAL A 306 -7.20 -6.85 -20.63
CA VAL A 306 -7.88 -5.81 -19.84
C VAL A 306 -7.74 -4.46 -20.53
N ASP A 307 -8.74 -4.12 -21.35
CA ASP A 307 -8.81 -2.85 -22.07
C ASP A 307 -9.78 -1.84 -21.41
N LEU A 308 -10.71 -2.34 -20.57
CA LEU A 308 -11.65 -1.53 -19.80
C LEU A 308 -11.30 -1.57 -18.31
N CYS A 309 -11.53 -0.44 -17.62
CA CYS A 309 -11.33 -0.35 -16.19
C CYS A 309 -12.37 -1.18 -15.42
N GLU A 310 -11.92 -2.13 -14.61
CA GLU A 310 -12.76 -2.97 -13.74
C GLU A 310 -13.57 -2.18 -12.68
N SER A 311 -13.19 -0.92 -12.42
CA SER A 311 -13.89 -0.06 -11.45
C SER A 311 -14.93 0.86 -12.08
N CYS A 312 -14.61 1.53 -13.21
CA CYS A 312 -15.49 2.53 -13.83
C CYS A 312 -15.94 2.19 -15.26
N GLY A 313 -15.45 1.10 -15.85
CA GLY A 313 -15.80 0.66 -17.21
C GLY A 313 -15.18 1.47 -18.34
N GLN A 314 -14.36 2.48 -18.06
CA GLN A 314 -13.76 3.35 -19.07
C GLN A 314 -12.48 2.74 -19.66
N GLU A 315 -12.18 3.06 -20.93
CA GLU A 315 -11.00 2.57 -21.63
C GLU A 315 -9.70 2.92 -20.89
N LEU A 316 -8.83 1.91 -20.75
CA LEU A 316 -7.52 2.06 -20.14
C LEU A 316 -6.54 2.66 -21.14
N GLY A 317 -5.81 3.68 -20.66
CA GLY A 317 -4.74 4.30 -21.43
C GLY A 317 -3.47 3.46 -21.46
N THR A 318 -2.39 4.08 -21.94
CA THR A 318 -1.06 3.46 -22.01
C THR A 318 -0.52 3.08 -20.63
N ALA A 319 0.16 1.94 -20.56
CA ALA A 319 0.82 1.47 -19.36
C ALA A 319 2.04 2.34 -19.01
N ASP A 320 2.22 2.56 -17.71
CA ASP A 320 3.45 3.10 -17.16
C ASP A 320 4.48 1.99 -17.11
N ASN A 321 5.49 2.10 -17.97
CA ASN A 321 6.61 1.17 -18.06
C ASN A 321 7.75 1.62 -17.14
N ASN A 322 8.69 0.71 -16.88
CA ASN A 322 9.89 0.97 -16.08
C ASN A 322 9.57 1.44 -14.65
N LEU A 323 8.52 0.89 -14.04
CA LEU A 323 8.20 1.14 -12.64
C LEU A 323 9.24 0.46 -11.75
N LEU A 324 9.89 1.23 -10.88
CA LEU A 324 10.91 0.75 -9.95
C LEU A 324 10.39 0.79 -8.52
N ARG A 325 10.27 -0.38 -7.88
CA ARG A 325 9.86 -0.43 -6.47
C ARG A 325 11.01 0.01 -5.56
N LEU A 326 10.76 1.05 -4.75
CA LEU A 326 11.74 1.56 -3.80
C LEU A 326 11.68 0.81 -2.46
N TYR A 327 12.84 0.37 -1.98
CA TYR A 327 13.00 -0.28 -0.66
C TYR A 327 14.04 0.42 0.20
N THR A 328 15.23 0.66 -0.36
CA THR A 328 16.35 1.27 0.35
C THR A 328 17.04 2.28 -0.56
N VAL A 329 17.28 3.48 -0.03
CA VAL A 329 18.05 4.54 -0.69
C VAL A 329 19.40 4.70 0.00
N ARG A 330 20.41 5.12 -0.75
CA ARG A 330 21.74 5.45 -0.23
C ARG A 330 21.99 6.93 -0.37
N THR A 331 22.56 7.50 0.68
CA THR A 331 22.81 8.94 0.77
C THR A 331 24.29 9.27 0.69
N GLN A 332 24.58 10.51 0.33
CA GLN A 332 25.94 11.07 0.35
C GLN A 332 25.95 12.39 1.10
N ARG A 333 26.93 12.58 1.97
CA ARG A 333 27.13 13.83 2.71
C ARG A 333 27.37 15.01 1.75
N ARG A 334 26.78 16.16 2.07
CA ARG A 334 26.99 17.44 1.37
C ARG A 334 27.28 18.56 2.37
N GLU A 335 28.42 19.23 2.19
CA GLU A 335 28.88 20.29 3.09
C GLU A 335 28.50 21.70 2.63
N ARG A 336 28.19 21.90 1.33
CA ARG A 336 27.80 23.21 0.78
C ARG A 336 26.53 23.08 -0.05
N ILE A 337 25.51 23.81 0.34
CA ILE A 337 24.27 24.04 -0.43
C ILE A 337 24.07 25.55 -0.41
N SER A 338 24.01 26.19 -1.58
CA SER A 338 23.60 27.59 -1.65
C SER A 338 22.09 27.69 -1.40
N SER A 339 21.62 28.82 -0.86
CA SER A 339 20.18 29.04 -0.65
C SER A 339 19.36 28.83 -1.93
N ASP A 340 19.92 29.18 -3.10
CA ASP A 340 19.30 28.95 -4.42
C ASP A 340 19.18 27.46 -4.79
N GLU A 341 20.14 26.61 -4.41
CA GLU A 341 20.03 25.16 -4.61
C GLU A 341 18.96 24.57 -3.69
N GLU A 342 18.82 25.08 -2.46
CA GLU A 342 17.79 24.67 -1.52
C GLU A 342 16.40 25.06 -2.04
N GLU A 343 16.23 26.29 -2.53
CA GLU A 343 14.95 26.79 -3.05
C GLU A 343 14.51 26.08 -4.35
N ARG A 344 15.44 25.78 -5.27
CA ARG A 344 15.14 24.98 -6.47
C ARG A 344 14.72 23.55 -6.14
N ARG A 345 15.24 22.98 -5.04
CA ARG A 345 14.94 21.61 -4.59
C ARG A 345 13.71 21.51 -3.70
N ARG A 346 13.19 22.63 -3.18
CA ARG A 346 11.84 22.72 -2.58
C ARG A 346 10.71 22.52 -3.59
N SER A 347 10.99 22.28 -4.87
CA SER A 347 9.96 22.05 -5.90
C SER A 347 9.07 20.82 -5.66
N GLY A 348 9.37 20.00 -4.64
CA GLY A 348 8.57 18.84 -4.27
C GLY A 348 8.49 17.81 -5.41
N PHE A 349 7.75 16.74 -5.16
CA PHE A 349 7.51 15.71 -6.16
C PHE A 349 6.05 15.67 -6.57
N GLN A 350 5.80 15.43 -7.85
CA GLN A 350 4.47 15.08 -8.34
C GLN A 350 4.25 13.58 -8.04
N ILE A 351 3.54 13.30 -6.95
CA ILE A 351 3.18 11.94 -6.55
C ILE A 351 1.78 11.63 -7.05
N GLU A 352 1.61 10.46 -7.68
CA GLU A 352 0.34 9.98 -8.18
C GLU A 352 -0.09 8.74 -7.38
N THR A 353 -1.25 8.83 -6.73
CA THR A 353 -1.85 7.73 -5.97
C THR A 353 -2.77 6.90 -6.87
N SER A 354 -2.66 5.59 -6.75
CA SER A 354 -3.50 4.61 -7.43
C SER A 354 -3.89 3.51 -6.44
N TYR A 355 -5.07 2.92 -6.63
CA TYR A 355 -5.61 1.95 -5.69
C TYR A 355 -6.25 0.76 -6.41
N ARG A 356 -6.27 -0.40 -5.76
CA ARG A 356 -6.96 -1.59 -6.25
C ARG A 356 -7.56 -2.36 -5.08
N PHE A 357 -8.84 -2.68 -5.21
CA PHE A 357 -9.53 -3.59 -4.30
C PHE A 357 -9.10 -5.02 -4.60
N HIS A 358 -8.91 -5.83 -3.56
CA HIS A 358 -8.64 -7.25 -3.74
C HIS A 358 -9.95 -8.04 -3.80
N HIS A 359 -9.89 -9.22 -4.43
CA HIS A 359 -10.93 -10.23 -4.29
C HIS A 359 -10.42 -11.29 -3.32
N HIS A 360 -11.28 -11.77 -2.43
CA HIS A 360 -10.97 -12.86 -1.50
C HIS A 360 -11.74 -14.11 -1.93
N GLY A 361 -11.16 -14.87 -2.86
CA GLY A 361 -11.85 -16.00 -3.51
C GLY A 361 -13.09 -15.50 -4.27
N GLY A 362 -14.27 -16.08 -3.96
CA GLY A 362 -15.54 -15.67 -4.54
C GLY A 362 -16.16 -14.39 -3.97
N ARG A 363 -15.59 -13.78 -2.92
CA ARG A 363 -16.13 -12.55 -2.32
C ARG A 363 -15.38 -11.31 -2.83
N PRO A 364 -16.10 -10.26 -3.25
CA PRO A 364 -15.47 -8.97 -3.54
C PRO A 364 -14.89 -8.41 -2.24
N GLY A 365 -13.60 -8.07 -2.20
CA GLY A 365 -12.97 -7.39 -1.06
C GLY A 365 -13.30 -5.90 -1.00
N LYS A 366 -14.53 -5.54 -1.43
CA LYS A 366 -15.09 -4.21 -1.32
C LYS A 366 -16.51 -4.29 -0.73
N LEU A 367 -16.86 -3.32 0.10
CA LEU A 367 -18.20 -3.09 0.59
C LEU A 367 -18.75 -1.82 -0.05
N THR A 368 -19.95 -1.90 -0.62
CA THR A 368 -20.60 -0.74 -1.23
C THR A 368 -21.82 -0.32 -0.42
N ALA A 369 -21.95 0.99 -0.22
CA ALA A 369 -23.09 1.60 0.43
C ALA A 369 -23.54 2.88 -0.29
N THR A 370 -24.80 3.21 -0.14
CA THR A 370 -25.38 4.48 -0.58
C THR A 370 -25.76 5.32 0.64
N VAL A 371 -25.57 6.63 0.51
CA VAL A 371 -25.88 7.62 1.54
C VAL A 371 -27.06 8.43 1.04
N ALA A 372 -28.19 8.34 1.74
CA ALA A 372 -29.42 9.04 1.36
C ALA A 372 -30.16 9.55 2.61
N PRO A 373 -30.70 10.77 2.58
CA PRO A 373 -31.73 11.18 3.53
C PRO A 373 -32.99 10.31 3.37
N ALA A 374 -33.78 10.19 4.44
CA ALA A 374 -34.93 9.27 4.48
C ALA A 374 -35.93 9.43 3.32
N ASP A 375 -36.15 10.66 2.87
CA ASP A 375 -37.14 11.01 1.83
C ASP A 375 -36.50 11.73 0.62
N ALA A 376 -35.21 11.55 0.37
CA ALA A 376 -34.47 12.26 -0.68
C ALA A 376 -33.60 11.31 -1.51
N PRO A 377 -33.22 11.69 -2.75
CA PRO A 377 -32.30 10.90 -3.55
C PRO A 377 -30.93 10.74 -2.85
N ALA A 378 -30.22 9.67 -3.22
CA ALA A 378 -28.87 9.44 -2.71
C ALA A 378 -27.95 10.64 -3.01
N VAL A 379 -27.20 11.06 -2.00
CA VAL A 379 -26.26 12.18 -2.04
C VAL A 379 -24.86 11.70 -2.42
N ALA A 380 -24.49 10.50 -1.93
CA ALA A 380 -23.19 9.91 -2.18
C ALA A 380 -23.24 8.37 -2.26
N THR A 381 -22.23 7.80 -2.90
CA THR A 381 -21.91 6.37 -2.86
C THR A 381 -20.56 6.19 -2.17
N LEU A 382 -20.48 5.18 -1.32
CA LEU A 382 -19.28 4.77 -0.59
C LEU A 382 -18.82 3.40 -1.06
N VAL A 383 -17.53 3.26 -1.32
CA VAL A 383 -16.89 1.97 -1.60
C VAL A 383 -15.70 1.81 -0.66
N TYR A 384 -15.85 0.95 0.33
CA TYR A 384 -14.79 0.59 1.26
C TYR A 384 -14.04 -0.63 0.74
N GLY A 385 -12.72 -0.67 0.95
CA GLY A 385 -11.89 -1.84 0.73
C GLY A 385 -11.04 -2.13 1.96
N ASP A 386 -11.13 -3.36 2.46
CA ASP A 386 -10.20 -3.87 3.46
C ASP A 386 -8.90 -4.28 2.75
N ALA A 387 -7.76 -3.88 3.34
CA ALA A 387 -6.42 -4.22 2.86
C ALA A 387 -6.21 -3.99 1.35
N ALA A 388 -6.81 -2.94 0.77
CA ALA A 388 -6.67 -2.58 -0.63
C ALA A 388 -5.21 -2.24 -0.97
N THR A 389 -4.76 -2.59 -2.18
CA THR A 389 -3.45 -2.13 -2.67
C THR A 389 -3.53 -0.63 -2.88
N VAL A 390 -2.66 0.13 -2.23
CA VAL A 390 -2.43 1.55 -2.53
C VAL A 390 -1.00 1.73 -2.98
N ARG A 391 -0.83 2.29 -4.17
CA ARG A 391 0.47 2.56 -4.79
C ARG A 391 0.64 4.05 -5.02
N ARG A 392 1.75 4.61 -4.53
CA ARG A 392 2.18 5.98 -4.79
C ARG A 392 3.38 5.96 -5.70
N ALA A 393 3.30 6.64 -6.85
CA ALA A 393 4.36 6.72 -7.84
C ALA A 393 4.90 8.15 -7.95
N ASN A 394 6.23 8.31 -7.94
CA ASN A 394 6.90 9.59 -8.10
C ASN A 394 7.17 9.87 -9.59
N LEU A 395 6.39 10.77 -10.17
CA LEU A 395 6.46 11.04 -11.60
C LEU A 395 7.58 12.00 -11.99
N GLY A 396 8.17 12.72 -11.03
CA GLY A 396 9.12 13.79 -11.30
C GLY A 396 8.96 14.96 -10.35
N LEU A 397 9.78 15.99 -10.55
CA LEU A 397 9.66 17.25 -9.82
C LEU A 397 8.37 17.99 -10.21
N SER A 398 7.71 18.64 -9.25
CA SER A 398 6.40 19.30 -9.49
C SER A 398 6.48 20.51 -10.41
N ARG A 399 7.64 21.21 -10.46
CA ARG A 399 7.85 22.41 -11.29
C ARG A 399 8.75 22.14 -12.51
N ARG A 400 8.64 20.96 -13.12
CA ARG A 400 9.44 20.60 -14.29
C ARG A 400 8.96 21.32 -15.55
N LYS A 401 9.86 21.55 -16.51
CA LYS A 401 9.57 22.28 -17.75
C LYS A 401 8.58 21.56 -18.66
N ASP A 402 8.62 20.24 -18.66
CA ASP A 402 7.75 19.38 -19.47
C ASP A 402 7.16 18.28 -18.58
N GLU A 403 5.85 18.34 -18.37
CA GLU A 403 5.13 17.38 -17.53
C GLU A 403 4.90 16.03 -18.21
N SER A 404 4.97 15.98 -19.54
CA SER A 404 4.81 14.74 -20.31
C SER A 404 5.96 13.76 -20.05
N ILE A 405 7.13 14.30 -19.72
CA ILE A 405 8.31 13.55 -19.36
C ILE A 405 8.16 13.07 -17.90
N ARG A 406 7.99 11.76 -17.72
CA ARG A 406 7.78 11.10 -16.41
C ARG A 406 8.98 10.26 -16.01
N GLY A 407 9.26 10.21 -14.71
CA GLY A 407 10.35 9.43 -14.11
C GLY A 407 11.72 10.12 -14.12
N PHE A 408 12.71 9.41 -13.61
CA PHE A 408 14.08 9.87 -13.40
C PHE A 408 15.08 8.97 -14.10
N TRP A 409 16.20 9.53 -14.54
CA TRP A 409 17.30 8.75 -15.08
C TRP A 409 18.05 8.01 -13.98
N LEU A 410 18.28 6.73 -14.21
CA LEU A 410 18.97 5.82 -13.32
C LEU A 410 20.08 5.09 -14.09
N ASP A 411 21.27 5.03 -13.48
CA ASP A 411 22.30 4.08 -13.88
C ASP A 411 21.94 2.69 -13.35
N THR A 412 21.65 1.75 -14.25
CA THR A 412 21.20 0.38 -13.93
C THR A 412 22.30 -0.49 -13.32
N THR A 413 23.56 -0.07 -13.40
CA THR A 413 24.70 -0.78 -12.81
C THR A 413 24.98 -0.28 -11.40
N SER A 414 25.03 1.05 -11.22
CA SER A 414 25.42 1.65 -9.94
C SER A 414 24.23 2.02 -9.04
N GLY A 415 23.01 2.06 -9.60
CA GLY A 415 21.81 2.56 -8.93
C GLY A 415 21.82 4.07 -8.70
N GLU A 416 22.76 4.82 -9.29
CA GLU A 416 22.85 6.28 -9.12
C GLU A 416 21.80 7.02 -9.95
N TRP A 417 21.15 8.00 -9.32
CA TRP A 417 20.28 8.95 -10.00
C TRP A 417 21.12 9.92 -10.85
N LEU A 418 20.76 10.05 -12.13
CA LEU A 418 21.46 10.90 -13.09
C LEU A 418 20.68 12.19 -13.36
N SER A 419 21.40 13.29 -13.58
CA SER A 419 20.81 14.50 -14.14
C SER A 419 20.56 14.34 -15.64
N GLU A 420 19.64 15.11 -16.22
CA GLU A 420 19.39 15.12 -17.67
C GLU A 420 20.69 15.37 -18.47
N SER A 421 21.59 16.23 -17.99
CA SER A 421 22.89 16.48 -18.63
C SER A 421 23.81 15.26 -18.60
N LYS A 422 23.89 14.55 -17.46
CA LYS A 422 24.73 13.36 -17.31
C LYS A 422 24.16 12.14 -18.03
N ALA A 423 22.84 12.09 -18.19
CA ALA A 423 22.21 11.09 -19.02
C ALA A 423 22.55 11.29 -20.50
N ALA A 424 22.69 12.55 -20.95
CA ALA A 424 23.07 12.90 -22.32
C ALA A 424 24.59 12.85 -22.60
N GLU A 425 25.44 13.02 -21.59
CA GLU A 425 26.90 12.90 -21.72
C GLU A 425 27.32 11.43 -21.95
N LYS A 426 28.14 11.20 -22.98
CA LYS A 426 28.87 9.93 -23.16
C LYS A 426 30.09 9.93 -22.24
N THR A 427 30.20 8.93 -21.38
CA THR A 427 31.39 8.72 -20.55
C THR A 427 32.49 8.03 -21.37
N SER A 428 33.76 8.15 -20.97
CA SER A 428 34.88 7.48 -21.65
C SER A 428 34.73 5.96 -21.71
N ASP A 429 34.03 5.38 -20.73
CA ASP A 429 33.70 3.94 -20.69
C ASP A 429 32.56 3.57 -21.64
N GLU A 430 31.80 4.54 -22.16
CA GLU A 430 30.69 4.37 -23.10
C GLU A 430 31.12 4.59 -24.55
N GLU A 431 32.24 5.28 -24.80
CA GLU A 431 32.78 5.48 -26.15
C GLU A 431 33.19 4.16 -26.84
N ASP A 432 33.51 3.13 -26.05
CA ASP A 432 33.83 1.77 -26.52
C ASP A 432 32.62 0.81 -26.52
N LEU A 433 31.44 1.24 -26.01
CA LEU A 433 30.24 0.40 -25.93
C LEU A 433 29.31 0.63 -27.14
N GLY A 434 28.66 -0.43 -27.62
CA GLY A 434 27.64 -0.30 -28.67
C GLY A 434 26.39 0.45 -28.17
N SER A 435 25.63 1.08 -29.07
CA SER A 435 24.42 1.85 -28.74
C SER A 435 23.37 1.08 -27.92
N ALA A 436 23.30 -0.25 -28.09
CA ALA A 436 22.41 -1.13 -27.34
C ALA A 436 22.90 -1.37 -25.89
N GLU A 437 24.22 -1.39 -25.63
CA GLU A 437 24.79 -1.52 -24.28
C GLU A 437 24.76 -0.18 -23.52
N GLU A 438 24.96 0.95 -24.21
CA GLU A 438 24.76 2.29 -23.64
C GLU A 438 23.31 2.47 -23.14
N THR A 439 22.33 2.03 -23.94
CA THR A 439 20.90 2.10 -23.59
C THR A 439 20.54 1.19 -22.40
N LYS A 440 21.27 0.08 -22.21
CA LYS A 440 21.07 -0.82 -21.06
C LYS A 440 21.61 -0.23 -19.75
N ARG A 441 22.62 0.64 -19.81
CA ARG A 441 23.26 1.24 -18.63
C ARG A 441 22.50 2.43 -18.06
N LYS A 442 21.83 3.22 -18.92
CA LYS A 442 21.05 4.40 -18.51
C LYS A 442 19.58 4.18 -18.86
N GLN A 443 18.73 4.08 -17.85
CA GLN A 443 17.29 3.86 -18.04
C GLN A 443 16.49 4.89 -17.29
N ARG A 444 15.39 5.35 -17.90
CA ARG A 444 14.41 6.20 -17.22
C ARG A 444 13.41 5.33 -16.48
N VAL A 445 13.28 5.53 -15.18
CA VAL A 445 12.42 4.74 -14.29
C VAL A 445 11.46 5.63 -13.51
N ILE A 446 10.30 5.09 -13.17
CA ILE A 446 9.31 5.75 -12.31
C ILE A 446 9.36 5.06 -10.94
N PRO A 447 9.93 5.70 -9.91
CA PRO A 447 9.99 5.11 -8.57
C PRO A 447 8.59 5.02 -7.97
N TYR A 448 8.26 3.90 -7.35
CA TYR A 448 7.01 3.74 -6.62
C TYR A 448 7.18 3.00 -5.30
N VAL A 449 6.22 3.20 -4.42
CA VAL A 449 6.00 2.42 -3.21
C VAL A 449 4.57 1.90 -3.21
N GLU A 450 4.37 0.78 -2.56
CA GLU A 450 3.07 0.12 -2.48
C GLU A 450 2.87 -0.44 -1.09
N ASP A 451 1.64 -0.35 -0.60
CA ASP A 451 1.24 -0.91 0.69
C ASP A 451 -0.22 -1.38 0.66
N ARG A 452 -0.62 -2.22 1.63
CA ARG A 452 -2.00 -2.63 1.83
C ARG A 452 -2.65 -1.74 2.89
N ARG A 453 -3.77 -1.10 2.56
CA ARG A 453 -4.44 -0.13 3.43
C ARG A 453 -5.94 -0.27 3.37
N ASN A 454 -6.59 0.06 4.49
CA ASN A 454 -8.02 0.30 4.50
C ASN A 454 -8.29 1.62 3.78
N ILE A 455 -9.16 1.57 2.78
CA ILE A 455 -9.53 2.74 1.99
C ILE A 455 -11.04 2.90 1.88
N LEU A 456 -11.48 4.15 1.72
CA LEU A 456 -12.85 4.50 1.42
C LEU A 456 -12.86 5.45 0.23
N VAL A 457 -13.56 5.06 -0.83
CA VAL A 457 -13.85 5.94 -1.96
C VAL A 457 -15.24 6.50 -1.79
N LEU A 458 -15.34 7.82 -1.61
CA LEU A 458 -16.60 8.56 -1.61
C LEU A 458 -16.79 9.21 -2.97
N ARG A 459 -17.99 9.10 -3.53
CA ARG A 459 -18.38 9.74 -4.79
C ARG A 459 -19.75 10.39 -4.62
N LEU A 460 -19.87 11.67 -4.97
CA LEU A 460 -21.15 12.37 -4.94
C LEU A 460 -22.03 11.93 -6.12
N THR A 461 -23.34 12.09 -6.00
CA THR A 461 -24.27 11.78 -7.11
C THR A 461 -24.46 12.95 -8.07
N ARG A 462 -24.03 14.15 -7.68
CA ARG A 462 -24.13 15.38 -8.47
C ARG A 462 -22.78 15.89 -8.96
N LYS A 463 -22.80 16.65 -10.06
CA LYS A 463 -21.63 17.40 -10.52
C LYS A 463 -21.23 18.45 -9.49
N THR A 464 -19.94 18.52 -9.21
CA THR A 464 -19.35 19.26 -8.12
C THR A 464 -18.10 19.96 -8.63
N ARG A 465 -17.95 21.25 -8.34
CA ARG A 465 -16.77 22.01 -8.77
C ARG A 465 -15.54 21.57 -7.98
N ARG A 466 -14.36 21.83 -8.51
CA ARG A 466 -13.09 21.42 -7.87
C ARG A 466 -12.92 22.08 -6.49
N GLU A 467 -13.29 23.34 -6.34
CA GLU A 467 -13.23 24.09 -5.08
C GLU A 467 -14.15 23.48 -4.01
N GLU A 468 -15.38 23.16 -4.41
CA GLU A 468 -16.38 22.53 -3.53
C GLU A 468 -15.94 21.11 -3.11
N ALA A 469 -15.46 20.29 -4.06
CA ALA A 469 -14.94 18.96 -3.76
C ALA A 469 -13.71 19.00 -2.84
N MET A 470 -12.79 19.95 -3.05
CA MET A 470 -11.61 20.13 -2.21
C MET A 470 -11.97 20.60 -0.80
N SER A 471 -12.92 21.52 -0.69
CA SER A 471 -13.43 22.01 0.59
C SER A 471 -14.12 20.89 1.36
N LEU A 472 -14.93 20.07 0.68
CA LEU A 472 -15.63 18.95 1.29
C LEU A 472 -14.66 17.85 1.74
N LEU A 473 -13.63 17.55 0.95
CA LEU A 473 -12.59 16.58 1.30
C LEU A 473 -12.00 16.89 2.67
N TYR A 474 -11.50 18.12 2.87
CA TYR A 474 -10.88 18.51 4.14
C TYR A 474 -11.88 18.68 5.27
N ALA A 475 -13.13 19.08 4.98
CA ALA A 475 -14.17 19.13 5.99
C ALA A 475 -14.54 17.73 6.51
N LEU A 476 -14.68 16.75 5.62
CA LEU A 476 -14.92 15.36 6.01
C LEU A 476 -13.70 14.75 6.70
N GLU A 477 -12.48 15.01 6.23
CA GLU A 477 -11.24 14.58 6.91
C GLU A 477 -11.22 15.05 8.37
N ARG A 478 -11.38 16.37 8.59
CA ARG A 478 -11.46 16.97 9.94
C ARG A 478 -12.63 16.45 10.76
N GLY A 479 -13.78 16.23 10.12
CA GLY A 479 -14.97 15.68 10.76
C GLY A 479 -14.76 14.24 11.25
N ILE A 480 -14.11 13.40 10.44
CA ILE A 480 -13.76 12.01 10.77
C ILE A 480 -12.76 12.02 11.94
N GLU A 481 -11.68 12.79 11.84
CA GLU A 481 -10.65 12.88 12.87
C GLU A 481 -11.24 13.30 14.22
N ALA A 482 -12.06 14.35 14.25
CA ALA A 482 -12.67 14.83 15.49
C ALA A 482 -13.76 13.88 16.05
N THR A 483 -14.54 13.23 15.18
CA THR A 483 -15.60 12.30 15.60
C THR A 483 -15.03 11.02 16.20
N PHE A 484 -13.95 10.51 15.63
CA PHE A 484 -13.33 9.24 16.03
C PHE A 484 -12.05 9.41 16.86
N GLN A 485 -11.67 10.65 17.20
CA GLN A 485 -10.49 10.99 18.00
C GLN A 485 -9.18 10.47 17.39
N LEU A 486 -9.05 10.62 16.06
CA LEU A 486 -7.82 10.28 15.33
C LEU A 486 -6.84 11.46 15.34
N GLU A 487 -5.56 11.16 15.30
CA GLU A 487 -4.52 12.15 15.00
C GLU A 487 -4.54 12.49 13.50
N ASP A 488 -4.15 13.73 13.15
CA ASP A 488 -4.03 14.21 11.76
C ASP A 488 -3.13 13.30 10.88
N SER A 489 -2.28 12.46 11.48
CA SER A 489 -1.39 11.54 10.76
C SER A 489 -2.04 10.18 10.44
N GLU A 490 -3.15 9.84 11.09
CA GLU A 490 -3.80 8.52 11.02
C GLU A 490 -4.79 8.38 9.87
N LEU A 491 -5.21 9.49 9.27
CA LEU A 491 -6.10 9.55 8.12
C LEU A 491 -5.47 10.44 7.04
N THR A 492 -5.66 10.09 5.77
CA THR A 492 -5.26 10.95 4.65
C THR A 492 -6.33 10.95 3.58
N GLY A 493 -6.79 12.15 3.20
CA GLY A 493 -7.70 12.40 2.11
C GLY A 493 -6.99 12.89 0.85
N GLU A 494 -7.35 12.36 -0.31
CA GLU A 494 -6.91 12.85 -1.62
C GLU A 494 -8.07 12.85 -2.62
N LEU A 495 -8.15 13.87 -3.49
CA LEU A 495 -9.06 13.83 -4.64
C LEU A 495 -8.53 12.85 -5.69
N LEU A 496 -9.41 11.98 -6.19
CA LEU A 496 -9.10 11.09 -7.30
C LEU A 496 -9.39 11.76 -8.65
N PRO A 497 -8.85 11.23 -9.76
CA PRO A 497 -9.33 11.59 -11.08
C PRO A 497 -10.83 11.29 -11.16
N ASP A 498 -11.54 12.19 -11.81
CA ASP A 498 -12.99 12.13 -11.88
C ASP A 498 -13.49 12.73 -13.19
N ALA A 499 -13.67 11.86 -14.19
CA ALA A 499 -14.13 12.28 -15.51
C ALA A 499 -15.56 12.84 -15.50
N ASP A 500 -16.38 12.42 -14.53
CA ASP A 500 -17.78 12.82 -14.41
C ASP A 500 -17.97 14.08 -13.56
N GLU A 501 -16.89 14.61 -12.98
CA GLU A 501 -16.88 15.79 -12.10
C GLU A 501 -17.83 15.64 -10.89
N GLN A 502 -17.89 14.45 -10.30
CA GLN A 502 -18.78 14.10 -9.18
C GLN A 502 -18.08 14.04 -7.81
N GLY A 503 -17.00 14.80 -7.63
CA GLY A 503 -16.28 14.89 -6.37
C GLY A 503 -15.82 13.53 -5.84
N ARG A 504 -15.02 12.77 -6.61
CA ARG A 504 -14.44 11.50 -6.16
C ARG A 504 -13.29 11.70 -5.17
N MET A 505 -13.44 11.20 -3.95
CA MET A 505 -12.51 11.34 -2.83
C MET A 505 -12.01 9.97 -2.37
N LEU A 506 -10.72 9.87 -2.06
CA LEU A 506 -10.10 8.69 -1.45
C LEU A 506 -9.66 9.05 -0.04
N PHE A 507 -10.13 8.31 0.95
CA PHE A 507 -9.62 8.33 2.31
C PHE A 507 -8.81 7.05 2.57
N ILE A 508 -7.67 7.19 3.22
CA ILE A 508 -6.72 6.10 3.51
C ILE A 508 -6.40 6.14 5.01
N GLU A 509 -6.52 5.00 5.70
CA GLU A 509 -6.03 4.88 7.07
C GLU A 509 -4.52 4.63 7.07
N SER A 510 -3.76 5.50 7.76
CA SER A 510 -2.30 5.44 7.82
C SER A 510 -1.78 4.39 8.80
N ALA A 511 -2.60 3.93 9.75
CA ALA A 511 -2.25 2.84 10.65
C ALA A 511 -2.23 1.51 9.88
N GLU A 512 -1.26 0.65 10.19
CA GLU A 512 -1.32 -0.74 9.75
C GLU A 512 -2.43 -1.45 10.52
N GLY A 513 -3.24 -2.26 9.84
CA GLY A 513 -4.46 -2.79 10.45
C GLY A 513 -5.68 -1.89 10.22
N GLY A 514 -5.43 -0.59 10.05
CA GLY A 514 -6.47 0.43 10.05
C GLY A 514 -6.98 0.76 11.45
N ALA A 515 -7.47 1.98 11.63
CA ALA A 515 -8.20 2.37 12.83
C ALA A 515 -9.63 1.80 12.86
N GLY A 516 -10.07 1.17 11.76
CA GLY A 516 -11.42 0.62 11.59
C GLY A 516 -12.49 1.70 11.43
N VAL A 517 -12.09 2.97 11.30
CA VAL A 517 -12.99 4.12 11.22
C VAL A 517 -13.69 4.16 9.86
N LEU A 518 -12.96 3.90 8.77
CA LEU A 518 -13.52 3.87 7.42
C LEU A 518 -14.54 2.74 7.24
N ARG A 519 -14.33 1.61 7.90
CA ARG A 519 -15.30 0.51 7.92
C ARG A 519 -16.60 0.93 8.59
N ARG A 520 -16.52 1.61 9.74
CA ARG A 520 -17.69 2.10 10.49
C ARG A 520 -18.53 3.09 9.69
N LEU A 521 -17.91 3.92 8.84
CA LEU A 521 -18.67 4.81 7.94
C LEU A 521 -19.60 4.06 6.99
N ILE A 522 -19.35 2.77 6.73
CA ILE A 522 -20.22 1.90 5.93
C ILE A 522 -21.15 1.04 6.81
N GLU A 523 -20.68 0.60 7.97
CA GLU A 523 -21.43 -0.33 8.83
C GLU A 523 -22.45 0.34 9.74
N GLU A 524 -22.14 1.54 10.25
CA GLU A 524 -23.01 2.31 11.13
C GLU A 524 -23.85 3.30 10.29
N PRO A 525 -25.18 3.18 10.29
CA PRO A 525 -26.04 4.04 9.47
C PRO A 525 -25.88 5.53 9.75
N ASP A 526 -25.58 5.91 10.99
CA ASP A 526 -25.43 7.28 11.47
C ASP A 526 -23.97 7.77 11.54
N ALA A 527 -22.98 6.95 11.20
CA ALA A 527 -21.59 7.36 11.37
C ALA A 527 -21.19 8.55 10.48
N LEU A 528 -21.57 8.52 9.20
CA LEU A 528 -21.29 9.62 8.28
C LEU A 528 -22.09 10.89 8.61
N SER A 529 -23.31 10.77 9.12
CA SER A 529 -24.10 11.94 9.52
C SER A 529 -23.51 12.62 10.76
N ARG A 530 -23.03 11.86 11.75
CA ARG A 530 -22.27 12.43 12.88
C ARG A 530 -21.00 13.14 12.42
N VAL A 531 -20.29 12.57 11.44
CA VAL A 531 -19.10 13.19 10.83
C VAL A 531 -19.45 14.50 10.14
N ALA A 532 -20.54 14.54 9.35
CA ALA A 532 -20.96 15.74 8.65
C ALA A 532 -21.41 16.85 9.61
N ALA A 533 -22.18 16.50 10.64
CA ALA A 533 -22.54 17.42 11.73
C ALA A 533 -21.30 17.96 12.44
N LYS A 534 -20.29 17.12 12.67
CA LYS A 534 -19.03 17.54 13.28
C LYS A 534 -18.21 18.45 12.37
N ALA A 535 -18.23 18.20 11.07
CA ALA A 535 -17.58 19.05 10.07
C ALA A 535 -18.23 20.44 10.00
N LEU A 536 -19.56 20.54 10.13
CA LEU A 536 -20.27 21.83 10.24
C LEU A 536 -19.83 22.62 11.48
N ASP A 537 -19.82 21.98 12.65
CA ASP A 537 -19.33 22.59 13.91
C ASP A 537 -17.88 23.11 13.76
N ILE A 538 -17.00 22.32 13.14
CA ILE A 538 -15.61 22.73 12.88
C ILE A 538 -15.54 23.91 11.89
N ALA A 539 -16.41 23.93 10.89
CA ALA A 539 -16.50 25.00 9.90
C ALA A 539 -17.23 26.26 10.41
N HIS A 540 -17.54 26.35 11.71
CA HIS A 540 -18.27 27.44 12.35
C HIS A 540 -19.70 27.61 11.83
N PHE A 541 -20.38 26.49 11.57
CA PHE A 541 -21.81 26.46 11.25
C PHE A 541 -22.57 25.65 12.30
N ASP A 542 -23.80 26.05 12.58
CA ASP A 542 -24.72 25.26 13.37
C ASP A 542 -25.06 23.95 12.63
N PRO A 543 -24.85 22.77 13.24
CA PRO A 543 -25.09 21.49 12.57
C PRO A 543 -26.55 21.19 12.21
N GLU A 544 -27.52 21.86 12.86
CA GLU A 544 -28.95 21.67 12.60
C GLU A 544 -29.48 22.66 11.56
N THR A 545 -29.05 23.93 11.63
CA THR A 545 -29.59 25.00 10.78
C THR A 545 -28.69 25.38 9.60
N GLY A 546 -27.38 25.10 9.69
CA GLY A 546 -26.37 25.60 8.74
C GLY A 546 -26.09 27.09 8.86
N GLU A 547 -26.69 27.79 9.83
CA GLU A 547 -26.41 29.20 10.06
C GLU A 547 -24.99 29.37 10.61
N GLU A 548 -24.34 30.46 10.22
CA GLU A 548 -22.99 30.75 10.69
C GLU A 548 -23.03 31.01 12.21
N ALA A 549 -22.28 30.22 12.97
CA ALA A 549 -22.19 30.35 14.41
C ALA A 549 -21.39 31.61 14.78
N ASP A 550 -21.74 32.21 15.93
CA ASP A 550 -20.95 33.32 16.48
C ASP A 550 -19.52 32.85 16.75
N GLN A 551 -18.58 33.35 15.96
CA GLN A 551 -17.16 33.04 16.14
C GLN A 551 -16.66 33.77 17.39
N PRO A 552 -16.16 33.05 18.43
CA PRO A 552 -15.54 33.69 19.57
C PRO A 552 -14.16 34.21 19.14
N VAL A 553 -14.14 35.40 18.55
CA VAL A 553 -12.90 36.05 18.15
C VAL A 553 -12.29 36.72 19.38
N ALA A 554 -11.06 36.36 19.73
CA ALA A 554 -10.27 37.19 20.66
C ALA A 554 -10.09 38.59 20.04
N GLU A 555 -9.90 39.63 20.85
CA GLU A 555 -9.82 41.03 20.37
C GLU A 555 -8.74 41.27 19.29
N ASP A 556 -7.78 40.34 19.13
CA ASP A 556 -6.65 40.40 18.19
C ASP A 556 -6.68 39.33 17.05
N GLU A 557 -7.74 38.52 16.90
CA GLU A 557 -7.84 37.52 15.82
C GLU A 557 -8.76 37.97 14.66
N ASP A 558 -8.43 37.59 13.43
CA ASP A 558 -9.29 37.85 12.26
C ASP A 558 -10.45 36.84 12.22
N ARG A 559 -11.66 37.31 11.88
CA ARG A 559 -12.80 36.44 11.62
C ARG A 559 -12.50 35.47 10.47
N CYS A 560 -12.90 34.21 10.63
CA CYS A 560 -12.83 33.22 9.56
C CYS A 560 -13.76 33.62 8.41
N VAL A 561 -13.17 33.93 7.25
CA VAL A 561 -13.89 34.22 6.02
C VAL A 561 -14.11 32.91 5.26
N GLN A 562 -13.17 32.52 4.39
CA GLN A 562 -13.31 31.31 3.55
C GLN A 562 -12.80 30.04 4.25
N GLY A 563 -11.84 30.20 5.17
CA GLY A 563 -11.28 29.13 5.99
C GLY A 563 -10.15 29.68 6.86
N CYS A 564 -9.92 29.06 8.00
CA CYS A 564 -8.84 29.37 8.93
C CYS A 564 -8.19 28.07 9.44
N TYR A 565 -7.08 28.20 10.16
CA TYR A 565 -6.39 27.03 10.75
C TYR A 565 -7.19 26.35 11.86
N ASP A 566 -8.20 27.01 12.41
CA ASP A 566 -9.10 26.41 13.39
C ASP A 566 -10.23 25.59 12.77
N CYS A 567 -10.45 25.72 11.45
CA CYS A 567 -11.50 25.02 10.74
C CYS A 567 -10.95 23.98 9.74
N LEU A 568 -10.62 24.41 8.51
CA LEU A 568 -10.31 23.55 7.37
C LEU A 568 -8.87 23.68 6.89
N LEU A 569 -8.14 24.74 7.30
CA LEU A 569 -6.77 24.95 6.85
C LEU A 569 -5.79 24.21 7.77
N SER A 570 -4.79 23.58 7.18
CA SER A 570 -3.71 22.90 7.88
C SER A 570 -2.38 23.14 7.14
N TYR A 571 -1.27 22.74 7.76
CA TYR A 571 0.02 22.80 7.09
C TYR A 571 0.12 21.80 5.92
N SER A 572 -0.50 20.61 6.07
CA SER A 572 -0.49 19.56 5.04
C SER A 572 -1.24 19.99 3.77
N ASN A 573 -2.31 20.78 3.90
CA ASN A 573 -3.12 21.24 2.78
C ASN A 573 -2.78 22.66 2.27
N GLN A 574 -1.65 23.23 2.69
CA GLN A 574 -1.18 24.55 2.24
C GLN A 574 -1.22 24.77 0.71
N PRO A 575 -0.87 23.79 -0.15
CA PRO A 575 -0.98 23.95 -1.59
C PRO A 575 -2.39 24.24 -2.10
N TYR A 576 -3.41 23.89 -1.30
CA TYR A 576 -4.83 23.94 -1.67
C TYR A 576 -5.61 25.05 -0.96
N HIS A 577 -4.99 25.86 -0.09
CA HIS A 577 -5.68 26.92 0.67
C HIS A 577 -6.53 27.85 -0.21
N LYS A 578 -6.08 28.15 -1.43
CA LYS A 578 -6.81 29.01 -2.39
C LYS A 578 -8.09 28.38 -2.95
N LEU A 579 -8.25 27.06 -2.83
CA LEU A 579 -9.41 26.31 -3.31
C LEU A 579 -10.42 26.02 -2.19
N ILE A 580 -10.06 26.30 -0.93
CA ILE A 580 -10.89 26.00 0.23
C ILE A 580 -11.82 27.17 0.51
N ASP A 581 -13.13 26.91 0.48
CA ASP A 581 -14.17 27.85 0.90
C ASP A 581 -15.28 27.07 1.64
N ARG A 582 -15.35 27.29 2.95
CA ARG A 582 -16.28 26.61 3.86
C ARG A 582 -17.75 26.85 3.54
N HIS A 583 -18.10 27.93 2.83
CA HIS A 583 -19.50 28.21 2.51
C HIS A 583 -20.02 27.33 1.37
N LEU A 584 -19.14 26.80 0.52
CA LEU A 584 -19.54 25.99 -0.63
C LEU A 584 -20.11 24.62 -0.24
N ILE A 585 -19.87 24.19 1.01
CA ILE A 585 -20.13 22.82 1.44
C ILE A 585 -21.24 22.71 2.49
N VAL A 586 -21.85 23.83 2.93
CA VAL A 586 -22.83 23.84 4.02
C VAL A 586 -24.04 22.99 3.68
N ASP A 587 -24.69 23.25 2.54
CA ASP A 587 -25.88 22.49 2.09
C ASP A 587 -25.57 20.99 1.96
N LEU A 588 -24.39 20.66 1.43
CA LEU A 588 -23.98 19.27 1.24
C LEU A 588 -23.70 18.56 2.58
N LEU A 589 -23.11 19.26 3.54
CA LEU A 589 -22.90 18.71 4.87
C LEU A 589 -24.22 18.58 5.65
N LEU A 590 -25.19 19.47 5.45
CA LEU A 590 -26.54 19.32 6.01
C LEU A 590 -27.24 18.10 5.42
N ASP A 591 -27.19 17.92 4.10
CA ASP A 591 -27.73 16.75 3.41
C ASP A 591 -27.11 15.46 3.94
N LEU A 592 -25.78 15.43 4.12
CA LEU A 592 -25.06 14.29 4.71
C LEU A 592 -25.38 14.10 6.20
N GLY A 593 -25.59 15.20 6.94
CA GLY A 593 -25.97 15.20 8.36
C GLY A 593 -27.37 14.64 8.62
N GLN A 594 -28.25 14.68 7.62
CA GLN A 594 -29.59 14.09 7.66
C GLN A 594 -29.67 12.72 6.97
N ALA A 595 -28.58 12.26 6.36
CA ALA A 595 -28.53 11.01 5.62
C ALA A 595 -28.26 9.79 6.51
N ALA A 596 -28.75 8.64 6.06
CA ALA A 596 -28.39 7.33 6.59
C ALA A 596 -27.57 6.56 5.57
N THR A 597 -26.55 5.84 6.04
CA THR A 597 -25.75 4.95 5.21
C THR A 597 -26.40 3.57 5.15
N THR A 598 -26.68 3.09 3.94
CA THR A 598 -27.27 1.77 3.71
C THR A 598 -26.37 0.95 2.80
N LYS A 599 -25.96 -0.23 3.26
CA LYS A 599 -25.18 -1.19 2.44
C LYS A 599 -26.04 -1.66 1.26
N THR A 600 -25.57 -1.43 0.04
CA THR A 600 -26.29 -1.74 -1.21
C THR A 600 -25.78 -3.00 -1.92
N GLY A 601 -24.75 -3.64 -1.36
CA GLY A 601 -24.28 -4.95 -1.80
C GLY A 601 -22.78 -5.11 -1.60
N GLY A 602 -22.40 -5.98 -0.66
CA GLY A 602 -21.50 -7.07 -0.99
C GLY A 602 -22.39 -8.29 -0.90
N ALA A 603 -22.37 -9.19 -1.89
CA ALA A 603 -22.95 -10.50 -1.68
C ALA A 603 -22.23 -11.09 -0.45
N GLY A 604 -22.89 -11.09 0.70
CA GLY A 604 -22.67 -12.14 1.68
C GLY A 604 -22.86 -13.48 0.97
N PRO A 605 -22.46 -14.61 1.56
CA PRO A 605 -22.72 -15.90 0.95
C PRO A 605 -24.24 -16.09 0.86
N ALA A 606 -24.85 -15.61 -0.21
CA ALA A 606 -25.84 -16.38 -0.87
C ALA A 606 -25.04 -17.57 -1.37
N THR A 607 -24.95 -18.59 -0.51
CA THR A 607 -24.97 -19.99 -0.94
C THR A 607 -26.30 -20.19 -1.68
N THR A 608 -26.51 -19.42 -2.76
CA THR A 608 -27.37 -19.86 -3.83
C THR A 608 -26.55 -21.02 -4.35
N THR A 609 -26.90 -22.23 -3.92
CA THR A 609 -26.67 -23.42 -4.71
C THR A 609 -27.26 -23.10 -6.07
N LEU A 610 -26.47 -22.48 -6.94
CA LEU A 610 -26.80 -22.26 -8.32
C LEU A 610 -27.03 -23.67 -8.87
N ALA A 611 -28.26 -23.94 -9.29
CA ALA A 611 -28.64 -25.24 -9.82
C ALA A 611 -28.08 -25.37 -11.24
N ALA A 612 -26.76 -25.40 -11.37
CA ALA A 612 -26.11 -25.89 -12.57
C ALA A 612 -26.44 -27.38 -12.73
N THR A 613 -26.68 -27.81 -13.95
CA THR A 613 -26.97 -29.21 -14.28
C THR A 613 -25.93 -29.74 -15.24
N GLY A 614 -25.54 -31.01 -15.10
CA GLY A 614 -24.58 -31.66 -16.00
C GLY A 614 -23.14 -31.14 -15.82
N PRO A 615 -22.34 -31.06 -16.90
CA PRO A 615 -20.92 -30.67 -16.84
C PRO A 615 -20.64 -29.31 -16.20
N ALA A 616 -21.59 -28.37 -16.31
CA ALA A 616 -21.51 -27.06 -15.68
C ALA A 616 -21.47 -27.15 -14.15
N ALA A 617 -22.18 -28.11 -13.55
CA ALA A 617 -22.18 -28.32 -12.10
C ALA A 617 -20.82 -28.84 -11.60
N GLU A 618 -20.21 -29.75 -12.35
CA GLU A 618 -18.89 -30.29 -12.02
C GLU A 618 -17.81 -29.21 -12.09
N PHE A 619 -17.90 -28.32 -13.07
CA PHE A 619 -16.98 -27.20 -13.22
C PHE A 619 -17.14 -26.17 -12.08
N VAL A 620 -18.37 -25.79 -11.71
CA VAL A 620 -18.61 -24.90 -10.55
C VAL A 620 -18.08 -25.54 -9.25
N ALA A 621 -18.38 -26.81 -9.00
CA ALA A 621 -17.88 -27.53 -7.83
C ALA A 621 -16.35 -27.67 -7.81
N TRP A 622 -15.70 -27.65 -8.97
CA TRP A 622 -14.25 -27.59 -9.06
C TRP A 622 -13.71 -26.19 -8.78
N LEU A 623 -14.32 -25.14 -9.34
CA LEU A 623 -13.96 -23.74 -9.08
C LEU A 623 -14.03 -23.43 -7.57
N GLU A 624 -15.11 -23.84 -6.91
CA GLU A 624 -15.28 -23.68 -5.45
C GLU A 624 -14.17 -24.39 -4.65
N ARG A 625 -13.88 -25.66 -4.97
CA ARG A 625 -12.84 -26.44 -4.28
C ARG A 625 -11.44 -25.87 -4.49
N ALA A 626 -11.19 -25.35 -5.69
CA ALA A 626 -9.91 -24.77 -6.08
C ALA A 626 -9.77 -23.27 -5.68
N GLY A 627 -10.80 -22.67 -5.11
CA GLY A 627 -10.77 -21.28 -4.61
C GLY A 627 -10.84 -20.21 -5.71
N TYR A 628 -11.35 -20.56 -6.89
CA TYR A 628 -11.58 -19.61 -7.98
C TYR A 628 -12.96 -18.93 -7.85
N ARG A 629 -13.14 -17.82 -8.59
CA ARG A 629 -14.41 -17.10 -8.66
C ARG A 629 -15.50 -18.04 -9.23
N THR A 630 -16.63 -18.11 -8.53
CA THR A 630 -17.84 -18.79 -8.99
C THR A 630 -18.68 -17.87 -9.87
N PRO A 631 -19.50 -18.41 -10.78
CA PRO A 631 -20.35 -17.59 -11.65
C PRO A 631 -21.44 -16.85 -10.86
N ASP A 632 -21.88 -15.72 -11.41
CA ASP A 632 -22.94 -14.89 -10.83
C ASP A 632 -24.34 -15.50 -11.12
N ALA A 633 -24.49 -16.17 -12.28
CA ALA A 633 -25.71 -16.88 -12.67
C ALA A 633 -25.44 -18.14 -13.52
N THR A 634 -26.42 -19.03 -13.62
CA THR A 634 -26.34 -20.29 -14.40
C THR A 634 -27.54 -20.46 -15.30
N GLY A 635 -27.33 -20.92 -16.55
CA GLY A 635 -28.39 -21.21 -17.52
C GLY A 635 -29.18 -19.99 -18.00
N GLN A 636 -28.57 -18.81 -17.99
CA GLN A 636 -29.23 -17.55 -18.33
C GLN A 636 -29.04 -17.19 -19.81
N ARG A 637 -30.10 -16.62 -20.41
CA ARG A 637 -30.03 -16.08 -21.77
C ARG A 637 -29.48 -14.65 -21.75
N VAL A 638 -28.35 -14.43 -22.40
CA VAL A 638 -27.64 -13.14 -22.50
C VAL A 638 -27.45 -12.80 -23.97
N ALA A 639 -27.94 -11.63 -24.40
CA ALA A 639 -27.81 -11.15 -25.80
C ALA A 639 -28.21 -12.18 -26.88
N GLY A 640 -29.22 -13.02 -26.61
CA GLY A 640 -29.68 -14.07 -27.53
C GLY A 640 -29.01 -15.44 -27.34
N ALA A 641 -27.84 -15.51 -26.70
CA ALA A 641 -27.13 -16.74 -26.39
C ALA A 641 -27.59 -17.35 -25.05
N VAL A 642 -27.63 -18.69 -24.95
CA VAL A 642 -27.94 -19.42 -23.71
C VAL A 642 -26.64 -19.90 -23.09
N ALA A 643 -26.09 -19.12 -22.17
CA ALA A 643 -24.83 -19.41 -21.51
C ALA A 643 -25.05 -20.38 -20.33
N ASP A 644 -24.15 -21.35 -20.16
CA ASP A 644 -24.22 -22.29 -19.04
C ASP A 644 -23.88 -21.58 -17.72
N LEU A 645 -22.85 -20.72 -17.73
CA LEU A 645 -22.45 -19.89 -16.61
C LEU A 645 -22.26 -18.44 -17.06
N VAL A 646 -22.61 -17.47 -16.21
CA VAL A 646 -22.52 -16.04 -16.50
C VAL A 646 -21.72 -15.33 -15.42
N TYR A 647 -20.76 -14.51 -15.84
CA TYR A 647 -20.02 -13.58 -14.99
C TYR A 647 -20.39 -12.15 -15.41
N GLU A 648 -21.33 -11.55 -14.67
CA GLU A 648 -21.93 -10.26 -15.02
C GLU A 648 -20.92 -9.11 -14.93
N GLU A 649 -20.11 -9.08 -13.86
CA GLU A 649 -19.10 -8.02 -13.69
C GLU A 649 -18.02 -8.08 -14.79
N ALA A 650 -17.63 -9.29 -15.20
CA ALA A 650 -16.62 -9.49 -16.24
C ALA A 650 -17.22 -9.43 -17.66
N ARG A 651 -18.55 -9.35 -17.79
CA ARG A 651 -19.29 -9.52 -19.04
C ARG A 651 -18.85 -10.75 -19.83
N VAL A 652 -18.74 -11.88 -19.14
CA VAL A 652 -18.32 -13.16 -19.75
C VAL A 652 -19.45 -14.18 -19.68
N ALA A 653 -19.71 -14.80 -20.82
CA ALA A 653 -20.63 -15.92 -20.97
C ALA A 653 -19.81 -17.19 -21.19
N VAL A 654 -19.96 -18.18 -20.31
CA VAL A 654 -19.22 -19.44 -20.36
C VAL A 654 -20.12 -20.57 -20.84
N PHE A 655 -19.66 -21.29 -21.85
CA PHE A 655 -20.29 -22.50 -22.37
C PHE A 655 -19.45 -23.71 -21.96
N VAL A 656 -20.06 -24.66 -21.26
CA VAL A 656 -19.41 -25.91 -20.86
C VAL A 656 -19.84 -26.98 -21.84
N ASP A 657 -18.92 -27.36 -22.73
CA ASP A 657 -19.17 -28.26 -23.86
C ASP A 657 -18.75 -29.71 -23.53
N THR A 658 -19.58 -30.65 -23.96
CA THR A 658 -19.27 -32.09 -23.92
C THR A 658 -18.66 -32.52 -25.26
N PRO A 659 -17.49 -33.19 -25.28
CA PRO A 659 -16.91 -33.70 -26.52
C PRO A 659 -17.88 -34.61 -27.30
N GLY A 660 -18.20 -34.26 -28.55
CA GLY A 660 -18.99 -35.09 -29.46
C GLY A 660 -20.50 -34.81 -29.49
N GLU A 661 -21.01 -33.86 -28.71
CA GLU A 661 -22.40 -33.40 -28.80
C GLU A 661 -22.54 -32.20 -29.75
N PRO A 662 -23.55 -32.17 -30.64
CA PRO A 662 -23.81 -31.01 -31.48
C PRO A 662 -24.30 -29.82 -30.63
N TYR A 663 -23.86 -28.61 -30.99
CA TYR A 663 -24.27 -27.39 -30.29
C TYR A 663 -25.77 -27.14 -30.46
N GLY A 664 -26.46 -26.89 -29.33
CA GLY A 664 -27.89 -26.57 -29.32
C GLY A 664 -28.19 -25.14 -29.80
N GLU A 665 -29.46 -24.87 -30.08
CA GLU A 665 -29.97 -23.54 -30.48
C GLU A 665 -29.63 -22.48 -29.41
N GLY A 666 -28.93 -21.41 -29.82
CA GLY A 666 -28.43 -20.37 -28.91
C GLY A 666 -27.07 -20.66 -28.26
N ARG A 667 -26.36 -21.70 -28.71
CA ARG A 667 -24.95 -22.02 -28.37
C ARG A 667 -24.08 -22.18 -29.62
N ASP A 668 -24.55 -21.71 -30.77
CA ASP A 668 -23.90 -21.75 -32.07
C ASP A 668 -23.04 -20.50 -32.33
N ALA A 669 -22.39 -20.44 -33.50
CA ALA A 669 -21.51 -19.32 -33.86
C ALA A 669 -22.25 -17.97 -33.89
N ASP A 670 -23.51 -17.98 -34.33
CA ASP A 670 -24.36 -16.79 -34.39
C ASP A 670 -24.65 -16.23 -32.98
N ALA A 671 -24.77 -17.11 -31.98
CA ALA A 671 -24.90 -16.72 -30.57
C ALA A 671 -23.61 -16.10 -30.01
N GLU A 672 -22.44 -16.58 -30.41
CA GLU A 672 -21.15 -15.98 -30.03
C GLU A 672 -20.97 -14.59 -30.65
N GLU A 673 -21.33 -14.43 -31.93
CA GLU A 673 -21.28 -13.14 -32.61
C GLU A 673 -22.23 -12.13 -31.95
N SER A 674 -23.43 -12.57 -31.59
CA SER A 674 -24.42 -11.74 -30.87
C SER A 674 -23.91 -11.29 -29.48
N LEU A 675 -23.17 -12.14 -28.78
CA LEU A 675 -22.53 -11.78 -27.51
C LEU A 675 -21.43 -10.73 -27.73
N LEU A 676 -20.57 -10.93 -28.71
CA LEU A 676 -19.48 -9.99 -29.03
C LEU A 676 -20.04 -8.61 -29.42
N ASP A 677 -21.09 -8.55 -30.23
CA ASP A 677 -21.77 -7.31 -30.62
C ASP A 677 -22.40 -6.58 -29.43
N ALA A 678 -22.85 -7.34 -28.42
CA ALA A 678 -23.36 -6.79 -27.16
C ALA A 678 -22.25 -6.44 -26.14
N GLY A 679 -20.98 -6.61 -26.50
CA GLY A 679 -19.83 -6.35 -25.63
C GLY A 679 -19.61 -7.41 -24.55
N TRP A 680 -20.02 -8.65 -24.80
CA TRP A 680 -19.77 -9.81 -23.96
C TRP A 680 -18.71 -10.72 -24.58
N SER A 681 -17.82 -11.28 -23.76
CA SER A 681 -16.82 -12.25 -24.23
C SER A 681 -17.34 -13.69 -24.07
N PRO A 682 -17.46 -14.47 -25.15
CA PRO A 682 -17.78 -15.89 -25.06
C PRO A 682 -16.53 -16.71 -24.69
N VAL A 683 -16.67 -17.62 -23.73
CA VAL A 683 -15.62 -18.56 -23.31
C VAL A 683 -16.15 -19.99 -23.37
N ARG A 684 -15.44 -20.88 -24.06
CA ARG A 684 -15.81 -22.30 -24.13
C ARG A 684 -14.89 -23.15 -23.27
N VAL A 685 -15.49 -24.11 -22.56
CA VAL A 685 -14.82 -25.00 -21.63
C VAL A 685 -15.17 -26.43 -21.96
N THR A 686 -14.17 -27.21 -22.35
CA THR A 686 -14.33 -28.66 -22.52
C THR A 686 -14.12 -29.35 -21.17
N ALA A 687 -14.97 -30.31 -20.83
CA ALA A 687 -14.83 -31.10 -19.60
C ALA A 687 -13.43 -31.77 -19.53
N GLY A 688 -12.65 -31.45 -18.49
CA GLY A 688 -11.34 -32.05 -18.22
C GLY A 688 -10.11 -31.12 -18.37
N ASP A 689 -10.23 -29.95 -19.00
CA ASP A 689 -9.12 -28.98 -19.19
C ASP A 689 -9.31 -27.66 -18.42
N TRP A 690 -9.82 -27.76 -17.19
CA TRP A 690 -10.26 -26.60 -16.41
C TRP A 690 -9.09 -25.73 -15.92
N MET A 691 -7.96 -26.33 -15.56
CA MET A 691 -6.81 -25.60 -15.02
C MET A 691 -6.17 -24.67 -16.07
N THR A 692 -5.99 -25.16 -17.30
CA THR A 692 -5.41 -24.39 -18.41
C THR A 692 -6.30 -23.21 -18.78
N LEU A 693 -7.62 -23.42 -18.78
CA LEU A 693 -8.61 -22.37 -19.06
C LEU A 693 -8.57 -21.26 -18.01
N VAL A 694 -8.63 -21.62 -16.72
CA VAL A 694 -8.66 -20.64 -15.64
C VAL A 694 -7.36 -19.83 -15.59
N ALA A 695 -6.21 -20.47 -15.85
CA ALA A 695 -4.93 -19.77 -15.99
C ALA A 695 -4.90 -18.80 -17.18
N ARG A 696 -5.67 -19.07 -18.25
CA ARG A 696 -5.78 -18.20 -19.43
C ARG A 696 -6.68 -16.98 -19.21
N TYR A 697 -7.69 -17.09 -18.35
CA TYR A 697 -8.66 -16.02 -18.07
C TYR A 697 -8.70 -15.64 -16.57
N PRO A 698 -7.57 -15.16 -16.00
CA PRO A 698 -7.50 -14.81 -14.58
C PRO A 698 -8.40 -13.63 -14.19
N SER A 699 -8.76 -12.76 -15.13
CA SER A 699 -9.72 -11.66 -14.91
C SER A 699 -11.17 -12.15 -14.71
N VAL A 700 -11.50 -13.34 -15.23
CA VAL A 700 -12.84 -13.92 -15.15
C VAL A 700 -12.94 -14.84 -13.94
N PHE A 701 -12.02 -15.79 -13.82
CA PHE A 701 -12.07 -16.83 -12.81
C PHE A 701 -11.27 -16.48 -11.54
N GLY A 702 -10.62 -15.32 -11.51
CA GLY A 702 -9.66 -14.95 -10.47
C GLY A 702 -8.32 -15.65 -10.64
N GLN A 703 -7.28 -15.10 -10.01
CA GLN A 703 -6.00 -15.79 -9.88
C GLN A 703 -6.12 -16.85 -8.77
N HIS A 704 -5.47 -18.00 -8.96
CA HIS A 704 -5.36 -18.99 -7.90
C HIS A 704 -4.72 -18.31 -6.69
N THR A 705 -5.42 -18.25 -5.56
CA THR A 705 -4.83 -17.75 -4.31
C THR A 705 -3.89 -18.78 -3.70
N THR A 706 -2.94 -19.29 -4.47
CA THR A 706 -1.59 -19.52 -3.96
C THR A 706 -0.82 -18.27 -4.35
N GLY A 707 -0.59 -17.37 -3.38
CA GLY A 707 0.32 -16.24 -3.59
C GLY A 707 1.59 -16.74 -4.29
N SER A 708 1.83 -16.13 -5.46
CA SER A 708 2.80 -16.40 -6.52
C SER A 708 4.08 -17.13 -6.13
N ASP A 709 4.54 -17.96 -7.07
CA ASP A 709 5.89 -18.53 -7.22
C ASP A 709 7.05 -17.59 -6.86
#